data_AF-A0A0W0VZ70-F1
#
_entry.id   AF-A0A0W0VZ70-F1
#
_cell.length_a   1.000
_cell.length_b   1.000
_cell.length_c   1.000
_cell.angle_alpha   90.00
_cell.angle_beta   90.00
_cell.angle_gamma   90.00
#
_symmetry.space_group_name_H-M   'P 1'
#
loop_
_entity.id
_entity.type
_entity.pdbx_description
1 polymer ?
#
loop_
_entity_poly.entity_id
_entity_poly.type
_entity_poly.pdbx_seq_one_letter_code
_entity_poly.pdbx_strand_id
1 'polypeptide(L)'
;MPKIIILTHAPQQTLGDPSAAAKLQQLLVEKLAERYEDLVVEVVVNVSKSDEEPVRNLFGHGMPYELIDGIATSDGQIKLRKAIDKADLIISYPTPHFLVPPVIELFKDSMKPVISLTEYNFDMEFQLLQKKRISIVPGTFFLSSGVSEGNLGIYIEKFSKPAKIHPTDYGKLPSDLMSENKELYFGYFNKLFDSRTGATPSRFIAFAINNSDKKEVDIVLPLQPQGTPNVSSESNVNVLFSTGFIRELEDFNHVLISYFPPEPSPPVYLAYAREGNDLVVKEVSREEFESQKSVADKLIRIINPFPLHKESMRALVEASEPVNLITGDQSLSEALSLLKIVFYQAMPWKKKFYEALITTSQKYAKLQEWFKMVDSKTRPIKSLVEFYKKNKDILHAEAQALLKDFEANKNLSVLFPNYLDNFLQSSPYERFTQFIDHLNRHPEYYSNVKNRTGKGYTLNKGDLINHLIFYLKTATSAEEKNKMLNYFDSNTDFLIKLEDAEKVWFYSDVKSQYPDLRISLPAYNIIKCLETLNPLEEDIFEVNTFSPILKEGKQLQELMISLSNIDFLEFADISKFTPEDKLSILQKLMRYNAFSYSDKKGQEGEEFWLQFLENETDEHVWRETLKLLFTTPCYRSIEDGASFDIYKPNLFSRIKNRSELVNIILNHPTASVILAEELFLTDQPTIAACNVKMNELVLNSFFSMEGTTDTSRSFFRHSPVMQTSSKEKELIGKMLSAEGALQSVIQHFLEEKLANDPREMRRFKENFAEYLPQHLKNFISEENISPSSQV
;
A
#
# COMPACT_ATOMS: atom_id res chain seq x y z
N MET A 1 7.89 -13.48 22.82
CA MET A 1 6.75 -14.42 22.72
C MET A 1 5.57 -13.63 22.17
N PRO A 2 4.82 -14.15 21.20
CA PRO A 2 3.88 -13.33 20.45
C PRO A 2 2.60 -13.06 21.25
N LYS A 3 2.29 -11.78 21.46
CA LYS A 3 0.96 -11.32 21.84
C LYS A 3 0.17 -10.93 20.59
N ILE A 4 -0.90 -11.66 20.31
CA ILE A 4 -1.77 -11.44 19.14
C ILE A 4 -3.03 -10.72 19.60
N ILE A 5 -3.35 -9.60 18.97
CA ILE A 5 -4.60 -8.87 19.19
C ILE A 5 -5.51 -9.05 17.98
N ILE A 6 -6.72 -9.58 18.20
CA ILE A 6 -7.77 -9.64 17.19
C ILE A 6 -8.71 -8.44 17.40
N LEU A 7 -8.83 -7.58 16.39
CA LEU A 7 -9.73 -6.43 16.41
C LEU A 7 -11.03 -6.77 15.68
N THR A 8 -12.16 -6.62 16.36
CA THR A 8 -13.48 -6.93 15.81
C THR A 8 -14.56 -5.95 16.28
N HIS A 9 -15.68 -5.93 15.59
CA HIS A 9 -16.76 -4.97 15.81
C HIS A 9 -18.09 -5.70 15.92
N ALA A 10 -18.98 -5.23 16.79
CA ALA A 10 -20.35 -5.72 16.89
C ALA A 10 -21.32 -4.67 16.29
N PRO A 11 -21.53 -4.66 14.96
CA PRO A 11 -22.45 -3.72 14.35
C PRO A 11 -23.91 -4.10 14.65
N GLN A 12 -24.74 -3.09 14.97
CA GLN A 12 -26.20 -3.14 14.82
C GLN A 12 -26.88 -4.35 15.51
N GLN A 13 -26.50 -4.66 16.76
CA GLN A 13 -27.05 -5.79 17.53
C GLN A 13 -26.80 -7.17 16.88
N THR A 14 -25.89 -7.26 15.90
CA THR A 14 -25.50 -8.54 15.30
C THR A 14 -24.24 -9.08 15.95
N LEU A 15 -24.24 -10.38 16.26
CA LEU A 15 -23.13 -11.07 16.93
C LEU A 15 -22.23 -11.85 15.97
N GLY A 16 -22.43 -11.71 14.65
CA GLY A 16 -21.70 -12.48 13.63
C GLY A 16 -20.20 -12.26 13.68
N ASP A 17 -19.77 -11.00 13.56
CA ASP A 17 -18.37 -10.60 13.60
C ASP A 17 -17.65 -10.99 14.90
N PRO A 18 -18.17 -10.63 16.10
CA PRO A 18 -17.52 -11.02 17.35
C PRO A 18 -17.56 -12.53 17.58
N SER A 19 -18.58 -13.25 17.09
CA SER A 19 -18.63 -14.71 17.18
C SER A 19 -17.57 -15.38 16.32
N ALA A 20 -17.33 -14.87 15.11
CA ALA A 20 -16.25 -15.35 14.25
C ALA A 20 -14.89 -15.09 14.93
N ALA A 21 -14.67 -13.89 15.48
CA ALA A 21 -13.42 -13.53 16.15
C ALA A 21 -13.16 -14.39 17.41
N ALA A 22 -14.18 -14.67 18.22
CA ALA A 22 -14.09 -15.58 19.36
C ALA A 22 -13.71 -17.01 18.92
N LYS A 23 -14.31 -17.50 17.82
CA LYS A 23 -13.97 -18.80 17.23
C LYS A 23 -12.53 -18.84 16.72
N LEU A 24 -12.07 -17.78 16.06
CA LEU A 24 -10.67 -17.66 15.63
C LEU A 24 -9.72 -17.64 16.82
N GLN A 25 -10.02 -16.88 17.87
CA GLN A 25 -9.23 -16.82 19.09
C GLN A 25 -9.02 -18.21 19.70
N GLN A 26 -10.12 -18.95 19.89
CA GLN A 26 -10.06 -20.33 20.42
C GLN A 26 -9.20 -21.23 19.53
N LEU A 27 -9.42 -21.18 18.22
CA LEU A 27 -8.66 -21.97 17.27
C LEU A 27 -7.15 -21.69 17.35
N LEU A 28 -6.76 -20.41 17.42
CA LEU A 28 -5.35 -20.04 17.48
C LEU A 28 -4.70 -20.52 18.77
N VAL A 29 -5.39 -20.39 19.91
CA VAL A 29 -4.89 -20.92 21.19
C VAL A 29 -4.73 -22.44 21.10
N GLU A 30 -5.74 -23.17 20.64
CA GLU A 30 -5.70 -24.63 20.53
C GLU A 30 -4.59 -25.15 19.59
N LYS A 31 -4.33 -24.44 18.50
CA LYS A 31 -3.37 -24.89 17.46
C LYS A 31 -1.94 -24.43 17.70
N LEU A 32 -1.74 -23.29 18.36
CA LEU A 32 -0.43 -22.65 18.46
C LEU A 32 0.14 -22.68 19.88
N ALA A 33 -0.65 -22.97 20.92
CA ALA A 33 -0.16 -22.98 22.31
C ALA A 33 0.97 -24.00 22.55
N GLU A 34 0.99 -25.13 21.84
CA GLU A 34 2.08 -26.11 21.96
C GLU A 34 3.41 -25.61 21.37
N ARG A 35 3.34 -24.68 20.42
CA ARG A 35 4.51 -24.17 19.69
C ARG A 35 5.05 -22.87 20.26
N TYR A 36 4.21 -22.07 20.89
CA TYR A 36 4.57 -20.80 21.51
C TYR A 36 4.16 -20.83 23.00
N GLU A 37 5.14 -21.11 23.86
CA GLU A 37 4.99 -20.99 25.31
C GLU A 37 4.51 -19.57 25.66
N ASP A 38 3.53 -19.45 26.55
CA ASP A 38 2.86 -18.21 26.95
C ASP A 38 2.20 -17.38 25.83
N LEU A 39 1.74 -18.02 24.74
CA LEU A 39 0.93 -17.37 23.70
C LEU A 39 -0.30 -16.67 24.31
N VAL A 40 -0.45 -15.38 24.04
CA VAL A 40 -1.66 -14.61 24.40
C VAL A 40 -2.38 -14.19 23.13
N VAL A 41 -3.61 -14.66 22.95
CA VAL A 41 -4.52 -14.21 21.89
C VAL A 41 -5.68 -13.48 22.53
N GLU A 42 -5.73 -12.15 22.41
CA GLU A 42 -6.75 -11.30 23.03
C GLU A 42 -7.65 -10.67 21.96
N VAL A 43 -8.96 -10.60 22.23
CA VAL A 43 -9.94 -10.02 21.31
C VAL A 43 -10.42 -8.67 21.82
N VAL A 44 -10.24 -7.61 21.03
CA VAL A 44 -10.78 -6.29 21.33
C VAL A 44 -12.03 -6.06 20.49
N VAL A 45 -13.17 -5.87 21.15
CA VAL A 45 -14.47 -5.69 20.50
C VAL A 45 -14.94 -4.25 20.66
N ASN A 46 -15.12 -3.56 19.54
CA ASN A 46 -15.88 -2.31 19.52
C ASN A 46 -17.38 -2.62 19.57
N VAL A 47 -18.06 -2.21 20.63
CA VAL A 47 -19.45 -2.58 20.90
C VAL A 47 -20.18 -1.43 21.61
N SER A 48 -21.48 -1.31 21.36
CA SER A 48 -22.33 -0.38 22.08
C SER A 48 -22.69 -0.93 23.47
N LYS A 49 -22.93 -0.06 24.46
CA LYS A 49 -23.28 -0.51 25.83
C LYS A 49 -24.45 -1.49 25.90
N SER A 50 -25.45 -1.35 25.02
CA SER A 50 -26.62 -2.24 25.01
C SER A 50 -26.32 -3.66 24.56
N ASP A 51 -25.19 -3.89 23.90
CA ASP A 51 -24.82 -5.18 23.31
C ASP A 51 -23.66 -5.88 24.05
N GLU A 52 -23.17 -5.31 25.16
CA GLU A 52 -22.02 -5.86 25.89
C GLU A 52 -22.27 -7.27 26.43
N GLU A 53 -23.38 -7.50 27.13
CA GLU A 53 -23.68 -8.78 27.76
C GLU A 53 -23.79 -9.93 26.73
N PRO A 54 -24.54 -9.78 25.62
CA PRO A 54 -24.53 -10.77 24.54
C PRO A 54 -23.14 -11.05 23.96
N VAL A 55 -22.29 -10.02 23.83
CA VAL A 55 -20.92 -10.19 23.33
C VAL A 55 -20.03 -10.93 24.34
N ARG A 56 -20.16 -10.66 25.65
CA ARG A 56 -19.41 -11.36 26.70
C ARG A 56 -19.66 -12.87 26.66
N ASN A 57 -20.90 -13.27 26.38
CA ASN A 57 -21.31 -14.67 26.32
C ASN A 57 -20.73 -15.45 25.12
N LEU A 58 -20.06 -14.78 24.18
CA LEU A 58 -19.41 -15.44 23.03
C LEU A 58 -18.04 -16.04 23.39
N PHE A 59 -17.39 -15.53 24.44
CA PHE A 59 -16.02 -15.91 24.78
C PHE A 59 -16.00 -17.01 25.84
N GLY A 60 -15.12 -17.99 25.65
CA GLY A 60 -14.91 -19.08 26.61
C GLY A 60 -14.38 -18.56 27.96
N HIS A 61 -14.65 -19.30 29.04
CA HIS A 61 -14.17 -18.92 30.37
C HIS A 61 -12.64 -18.80 30.40
N GLY A 62 -12.13 -17.63 30.80
CA GLY A 62 -10.69 -17.38 30.93
C GLY A 62 -10.00 -16.93 29.64
N MET A 63 -10.74 -16.86 28.52
CA MET A 63 -10.21 -16.30 27.27
C MET A 63 -10.13 -14.76 27.40
N PRO A 64 -8.98 -14.14 27.06
CA PRO A 64 -8.81 -12.70 27.25
C PRO A 64 -9.57 -11.90 26.18
N TYR A 65 -10.39 -10.95 26.59
CA TYR A 65 -11.06 -10.02 25.69
C TYR A 65 -11.24 -8.65 26.35
N GLU A 66 -11.33 -7.60 25.55
CA GLU A 66 -11.58 -6.23 25.99
C GLU A 66 -12.72 -5.61 25.18
N LEU A 67 -13.67 -4.97 25.87
CA LEU A 67 -14.74 -4.21 25.23
C LEU A 67 -14.41 -2.72 25.24
N ILE A 68 -14.54 -2.09 24.06
CA ILE A 68 -14.38 -0.64 23.89
C ILE A 68 -15.69 -0.02 23.41
N ASP A 69 -16.04 1.13 23.99
CA ASP A 69 -17.26 1.88 23.67
C ASP A 69 -16.94 2.95 22.61
N GLY A 70 -16.95 2.53 21.35
CA GLY A 70 -16.70 3.39 20.19
C GLY A 70 -15.22 3.67 19.92
N ILE A 71 -14.74 3.28 18.74
CA ILE A 71 -13.36 3.56 18.29
C ILE A 71 -13.04 5.06 18.16
N ALA A 72 -14.04 5.95 18.11
CA ALA A 72 -13.84 7.39 18.01
C ALA A 72 -13.85 8.12 19.37
N THR A 73 -14.19 7.42 20.46
CA THR A 73 -14.22 8.03 21.80
C THR A 73 -12.82 8.10 22.38
N SER A 74 -12.58 9.08 23.26
CA SER A 74 -11.27 9.22 23.94
C SER A 74 -10.90 7.97 24.73
N ASP A 75 -11.85 7.39 25.48
CA ASP A 75 -11.64 6.16 26.25
C ASP A 75 -11.37 4.95 25.35
N GLY A 76 -12.14 4.81 24.26
CA GLY A 76 -11.94 3.76 23.27
C GLY A 76 -10.56 3.85 22.62
N GLN A 77 -10.11 5.06 22.25
CA GLN A 77 -8.78 5.32 21.69
C GLN A 77 -7.65 5.00 22.70
N ILE A 78 -7.81 5.35 23.97
CA ILE A 78 -6.81 5.04 25.02
C ILE A 78 -6.68 3.52 25.21
N LYS A 79 -7.80 2.80 25.28
CA LYS A 79 -7.80 1.34 25.39
C LYS A 79 -7.19 0.68 24.16
N LEU A 80 -7.60 1.13 22.97
CA LEU A 80 -7.08 0.60 21.71
C LEU A 80 -5.57 0.83 21.57
N ARG A 81 -5.06 2.03 21.89
CA ARG A 81 -3.63 2.32 21.91
C ARG A 81 -2.88 1.39 22.87
N LYS A 82 -3.38 1.22 24.10
CA LYS A 82 -2.80 0.28 25.08
C LYS A 82 -2.76 -1.17 24.59
N ALA A 83 -3.79 -1.63 23.88
CA ALA A 83 -3.83 -2.97 23.31
C ALA A 83 -2.82 -3.12 22.16
N ILE A 84 -2.79 -2.15 21.23
CA ILE A 84 -1.90 -2.10 20.07
C ILE A 84 -0.43 -2.05 20.49
N ASP A 85 -0.06 -1.21 21.46
CA ASP A 85 1.32 -1.05 21.91
C ASP A 85 1.92 -2.36 22.46
N LYS A 86 1.07 -3.16 23.10
CA LYS A 86 1.44 -4.48 23.67
C LYS A 86 1.40 -5.62 22.64
N ALA A 87 0.85 -5.39 21.45
CA ALA A 87 0.73 -6.42 20.42
C ALA A 87 2.08 -6.66 19.73
N ASP A 88 2.37 -7.91 19.39
CA ASP A 88 3.41 -8.26 18.41
C ASP A 88 2.81 -8.42 17.01
N LEU A 89 1.52 -8.74 16.93
CA LEU A 89 0.76 -8.87 15.70
C LEU A 89 -0.68 -8.46 15.94
N ILE A 90 -1.27 -7.77 14.96
CA ILE A 90 -2.66 -7.36 14.97
C ILE A 90 -3.38 -8.10 13.85
N ILE A 91 -4.54 -8.66 14.14
CA ILE A 91 -5.43 -9.29 13.17
C ILE A 91 -6.74 -8.50 13.15
N SER A 92 -7.05 -7.82 12.05
CA SER A 92 -8.37 -7.22 11.85
C SER A 92 -9.29 -8.27 11.21
N TYR A 93 -10.31 -8.73 11.94
CA TYR A 93 -11.15 -9.85 11.51
C TYR A 93 -12.54 -9.83 12.20
N PRO A 94 -13.62 -10.27 11.52
CA PRO A 94 -13.68 -10.80 10.16
C PRO A 94 -13.91 -9.76 9.05
N THR A 95 -14.20 -8.52 9.44
CA THR A 95 -14.40 -7.40 8.52
C THR A 95 -13.44 -6.27 8.90
N PRO A 96 -12.87 -5.50 7.96
CA PRO A 96 -11.85 -4.49 8.26
C PRO A 96 -12.45 -3.19 8.84
N HIS A 97 -13.26 -3.30 9.90
CA HIS A 97 -13.92 -2.15 10.54
C HIS A 97 -12.95 -1.20 11.25
N PHE A 98 -11.74 -1.68 11.58
CA PHE A 98 -10.69 -0.90 12.23
C PHE A 98 -9.74 -0.22 11.22
N LEU A 99 -9.91 -0.43 9.92
CA LEU A 99 -9.14 0.28 8.88
C LEU A 99 -9.76 1.66 8.59
N VAL A 100 -9.84 2.49 9.64
CA VAL A 100 -10.37 3.86 9.59
C VAL A 100 -9.31 4.86 10.05
N PRO A 101 -9.32 6.12 9.56
CA PRO A 101 -8.21 7.06 9.77
C PRO A 101 -7.70 7.16 11.22
N PRO A 102 -8.54 7.27 12.26
CA PRO A 102 -8.06 7.37 13.65
C PRO A 102 -7.24 6.17 14.12
N VAL A 103 -7.60 4.96 13.68
CA VAL A 103 -6.92 3.72 14.09
C VAL A 103 -5.67 3.49 13.22
N ILE A 104 -5.68 3.97 11.98
CA ILE A 104 -4.55 3.85 11.06
C ILE A 104 -3.36 4.67 11.56
N GLU A 105 -3.61 5.86 12.10
CA GLU A 105 -2.54 6.63 12.75
C GLU A 105 -1.96 5.86 13.95
N LEU A 106 -2.77 5.13 14.73
CA LEU A 106 -2.24 4.24 15.77
C LEU A 106 -1.37 3.12 15.21
N PHE A 107 -1.76 2.50 14.09
CA PHE A 107 -0.95 1.46 13.45
C PHE A 107 0.35 2.00 12.86
N LYS A 108 0.31 3.21 12.27
CA LYS A 108 1.51 3.91 11.78
C LYS A 108 2.45 4.27 12.93
N ASP A 109 1.94 4.78 14.04
CA ASP A 109 2.73 5.12 15.22
C ASP A 109 3.41 3.88 15.81
N SER A 110 2.63 2.80 15.97
CA SER A 110 3.08 1.57 16.64
C SER A 110 3.97 0.68 15.76
N MET A 111 3.90 0.85 14.44
CA MET A 111 4.65 0.07 13.44
C MET A 111 4.51 -1.45 13.64
N LYS A 112 3.33 -1.91 14.06
CA LYS A 112 3.04 -3.34 14.25
C LYS A 112 2.58 -3.97 12.94
N PRO A 113 2.96 -5.22 12.65
CA PRO A 113 2.42 -5.94 11.51
C PRO A 113 0.91 -6.14 11.70
N VAL A 114 0.16 -5.97 10.62
CA VAL A 114 -1.30 -6.13 10.61
C VAL A 114 -1.69 -7.16 9.56
N ILE A 115 -2.49 -8.15 9.94
CA ILE A 115 -3.19 -9.03 9.01
C ILE A 115 -4.65 -8.61 8.96
N SER A 116 -5.09 -8.07 7.83
CA SER A 116 -6.50 -7.81 7.57
C SER A 116 -7.12 -9.03 6.91
N LEU A 117 -7.67 -9.94 7.73
CA LEU A 117 -8.36 -11.13 7.24
C LEU A 117 -9.85 -10.81 7.07
N THR A 118 -10.27 -10.73 5.81
CA THR A 118 -11.67 -10.50 5.46
C THR A 118 -12.40 -11.82 5.24
N GLU A 119 -13.64 -11.92 5.71
CA GLU A 119 -14.40 -13.16 5.62
C GLU A 119 -15.27 -13.28 4.34
N TYR A 120 -15.14 -14.44 3.68
CA TYR A 120 -15.94 -14.99 2.58
C TYR A 120 -16.02 -14.12 1.32
N ASN A 121 -14.98 -14.23 0.50
CA ASN A 121 -14.86 -13.61 -0.82
C ASN A 121 -15.31 -12.16 -0.80
N PHE A 122 -14.85 -11.44 0.24
CA PHE A 122 -15.26 -10.10 0.55
C PHE A 122 -15.17 -9.21 -0.70
N ASP A 123 -16.29 -8.62 -1.08
CA ASP A 123 -16.38 -7.87 -2.32
C ASP A 123 -15.79 -6.47 -2.13
N MET A 124 -14.46 -6.39 -2.21
CA MET A 124 -13.72 -5.14 -2.10
C MET A 124 -14.17 -4.11 -3.13
N GLU A 125 -14.57 -4.53 -4.34
CA GLU A 125 -15.07 -3.59 -5.34
C GLU A 125 -16.37 -2.95 -4.86
N PHE A 126 -17.30 -3.76 -4.36
CA PHE A 126 -18.54 -3.26 -3.77
C PHE A 126 -18.25 -2.31 -2.60
N GLN A 127 -17.29 -2.63 -1.73
CA GLN A 127 -16.94 -1.76 -0.60
C GLN A 127 -16.31 -0.44 -1.04
N LEU A 128 -15.40 -0.47 -2.02
CA LEU A 128 -14.80 0.74 -2.60
C LEU A 128 -15.86 1.61 -3.27
N LEU A 129 -16.84 1.03 -3.95
CA LEU A 129 -17.97 1.77 -4.53
C LEU A 129 -18.84 2.46 -3.47
N GLN A 130 -19.10 1.79 -2.34
CA GLN A 130 -19.94 2.34 -1.26
C GLN A 130 -19.19 3.38 -0.41
N LYS A 131 -17.95 3.09 -0.02
CA LYS A 131 -17.15 3.93 0.91
C LYS A 131 -16.23 4.93 0.22
N LYS A 132 -16.10 4.87 -1.11
CA LYS A 132 -15.20 5.68 -1.97
C LYS A 132 -13.69 5.49 -1.72
N ARG A 133 -13.27 5.06 -0.52
CA ARG A 133 -11.88 4.71 -0.18
C ARG A 133 -11.84 3.70 0.97
N ILE A 134 -10.90 2.75 0.93
CA ILE A 134 -10.49 1.95 2.08
C ILE A 134 -9.11 2.47 2.46
N SER A 135 -8.97 2.91 3.70
CA SER A 135 -7.72 3.53 4.13
C SER A 135 -6.64 2.46 4.29
N ILE A 136 -5.45 2.76 3.78
CA ILE A 136 -4.33 1.82 3.72
C ILE A 136 -3.50 1.94 4.99
N VAL A 137 -3.11 0.79 5.53
CA VAL A 137 -2.21 0.69 6.69
C VAL A 137 -0.86 0.16 6.21
N PRO A 138 0.24 0.93 6.40
CA PRO A 138 1.57 0.47 6.05
C PRO A 138 1.90 -0.88 6.69
N GLY A 139 2.53 -1.77 5.94
CA GLY A 139 2.89 -3.11 6.42
C GLY A 139 1.73 -4.10 6.58
N THR A 140 0.51 -3.78 6.12
CA THR A 140 -0.63 -4.70 6.24
C THR A 140 -0.59 -5.81 5.19
N PHE A 141 -0.94 -7.02 5.61
CA PHE A 141 -1.27 -8.14 4.74
C PHE A 141 -2.77 -8.34 4.68
N PHE A 142 -3.35 -8.16 3.49
CA PHE A 142 -4.75 -8.49 3.26
C PHE A 142 -4.89 -9.98 2.94
N LEU A 143 -5.83 -10.63 3.60
CA LEU A 143 -6.18 -12.02 3.32
C LEU A 143 -7.69 -12.10 3.17
N SER A 144 -8.12 -13.09 2.40
CA SER A 144 -9.54 -13.41 2.26
C SER A 144 -9.79 -14.85 2.66
N SER A 145 -10.76 -15.03 3.56
CA SER A 145 -11.45 -16.31 3.69
C SER A 145 -12.46 -16.45 2.54
N GLY A 146 -12.89 -17.67 2.24
CA GLY A 146 -13.83 -17.98 1.16
C GLY A 146 -13.38 -19.13 0.27
N VAL A 147 -14.17 -19.41 -0.76
CA VAL A 147 -14.08 -20.63 -1.56
C VAL A 147 -13.44 -20.42 -2.94
N SER A 148 -13.13 -19.18 -3.33
CA SER A 148 -12.38 -18.93 -4.57
C SER A 148 -10.94 -19.45 -4.51
N GLU A 149 -10.30 -19.50 -5.66
CA GLU A 149 -8.85 -19.64 -5.76
C GLU A 149 -8.14 -18.51 -4.98
N GLY A 150 -6.98 -18.80 -4.40
CA GLY A 150 -6.20 -17.88 -3.55
C GLY A 150 -6.72 -17.68 -2.12
N ASN A 151 -8.00 -17.97 -1.83
CA ASN A 151 -8.56 -17.79 -0.50
C ASN A 151 -8.23 -18.94 0.47
N LEU A 152 -8.16 -18.60 1.76
CA LEU A 152 -7.83 -19.50 2.87
C LEU A 152 -8.94 -20.48 3.27
N GLY A 153 -10.10 -20.43 2.61
CA GLY A 153 -11.21 -21.32 2.90
C GLY A 153 -12.26 -20.76 3.85
N ILE A 154 -13.19 -21.63 4.24
CA ILE A 154 -14.28 -21.38 5.17
C ILE A 154 -14.17 -22.31 6.37
N TYR A 155 -14.93 -22.08 7.44
CA TYR A 155 -14.92 -23.01 8.55
C TYR A 155 -15.60 -24.32 8.15
N ILE A 156 -14.86 -25.43 8.18
CA ILE A 156 -15.46 -26.76 8.05
C ILE A 156 -15.25 -27.49 9.38
N GLU A 157 -16.37 -27.80 10.04
CA GLU A 157 -16.40 -28.43 11.36
C GLU A 157 -16.63 -29.93 11.25
N LYS A 158 -15.98 -30.68 12.13
CA LYS A 158 -16.23 -32.11 12.33
C LYS A 158 -17.06 -32.31 13.58
N PHE A 159 -18.27 -32.81 13.40
CA PHE A 159 -19.19 -33.06 14.49
C PHE A 159 -19.09 -34.50 14.98
N SER A 160 -18.67 -34.69 16.23
CA SER A 160 -18.44 -36.02 16.81
C SER A 160 -19.67 -36.61 17.52
N LYS A 161 -20.66 -35.78 17.87
CA LYS A 161 -21.90 -36.18 18.58
C LYS A 161 -23.09 -35.40 18.04
N PRO A 162 -24.28 -35.99 17.88
CA PRO A 162 -25.49 -35.25 17.50
C PRO A 162 -25.79 -34.09 18.46
N ALA A 163 -26.22 -32.95 17.91
CA ALA A 163 -26.65 -31.82 18.70
C ALA A 163 -28.02 -32.07 19.37
N LYS A 164 -28.29 -31.35 20.47
CA LYS A 164 -29.57 -31.40 21.17
C LYS A 164 -30.13 -29.99 21.29
N ILE A 165 -31.46 -29.88 21.29
CA ILE A 165 -32.14 -28.62 21.60
C ILE A 165 -31.77 -28.20 23.03
N HIS A 166 -31.29 -26.97 23.17
CA HIS A 166 -30.88 -26.40 24.45
C HIS A 166 -32.11 -26.13 25.33
N PRO A 167 -32.04 -26.33 26.66
CA PRO A 167 -33.21 -26.20 27.55
C PRO A 167 -33.94 -24.86 27.49
N THR A 168 -33.22 -23.76 27.22
CA THR A 168 -33.80 -22.42 27.09
C THR A 168 -34.70 -22.24 25.88
N ASP A 169 -34.61 -23.14 24.90
CA ASP A 169 -35.39 -23.06 23.66
C ASP A 169 -36.54 -24.08 23.60
N TYR A 170 -36.68 -24.98 24.59
CA TYR A 170 -37.78 -25.95 24.62
C TYR A 170 -39.16 -25.29 24.56
N GLY A 171 -39.34 -24.16 25.24
CA GLY A 171 -40.61 -23.42 25.22
C GLY A 171 -40.91 -22.71 23.90
N LYS A 172 -39.91 -22.54 23.03
CA LYS A 172 -40.06 -21.84 21.74
C LYS A 172 -40.45 -22.77 20.59
N LEU A 173 -40.34 -24.08 20.81
CA LEU A 173 -40.51 -25.10 19.77
C LEU A 173 -41.66 -26.04 20.15
N PRO A 174 -42.48 -26.48 19.19
CA PRO A 174 -43.49 -27.50 19.44
C PRO A 174 -42.85 -28.82 19.92
N SER A 175 -43.45 -29.47 20.91
CA SER A 175 -42.95 -30.75 21.44
C SER A 175 -42.98 -31.89 20.40
N ASP A 176 -43.80 -31.74 19.36
CA ASP A 176 -43.97 -32.72 18.28
C ASP A 176 -43.15 -32.41 17.02
N LEU A 177 -42.26 -31.41 17.05
CA LEU A 177 -41.49 -30.93 15.89
C LEU A 177 -40.63 -32.01 15.23
N MET A 178 -40.09 -32.94 16.01
CA MET A 178 -39.22 -34.03 15.54
C MET A 178 -39.98 -35.35 15.32
N SER A 179 -41.30 -35.28 15.09
CA SER A 179 -42.13 -36.46 14.84
C SER A 179 -41.84 -37.09 13.47
N GLU A 180 -41.73 -38.41 13.41
CA GLU A 180 -41.53 -39.16 12.15
C GLU A 180 -42.67 -38.96 11.14
N ASN A 181 -43.85 -38.50 11.58
CA ASN A 181 -45.01 -38.27 10.72
C ASN A 181 -44.93 -36.98 9.89
N LYS A 182 -43.94 -36.11 10.14
CA LYS A 182 -43.77 -34.82 9.46
C LYS A 182 -42.43 -34.72 8.76
N GLU A 183 -42.32 -33.82 7.80
CA GLU A 183 -41.02 -33.39 7.29
C GLU A 183 -40.68 -32.03 7.91
N LEU A 184 -39.42 -31.88 8.33
CA LEU A 184 -38.92 -30.64 8.93
C LEU A 184 -38.00 -29.96 7.94
N TYR A 185 -38.31 -28.72 7.58
CA TYR A 185 -37.42 -27.84 6.83
C TYR A 185 -36.90 -26.74 7.76
N PHE A 186 -35.63 -26.39 7.60
CA PHE A 186 -35.00 -25.33 8.37
C PHE A 186 -34.46 -24.23 7.47
N GLY A 187 -34.71 -22.98 7.87
CA GLY A 187 -34.22 -21.79 7.20
C GLY A 187 -33.68 -20.74 8.18
N TYR A 188 -32.56 -20.12 7.86
CA TYR A 188 -32.02 -18.94 8.55
C TYR A 188 -31.61 -17.89 7.52
N PHE A 189 -32.25 -16.71 7.55
CA PHE A 189 -32.06 -15.68 6.53
C PHE A 189 -31.95 -14.29 7.14
N ASN A 190 -31.41 -13.34 6.37
CA ASN A 190 -31.19 -11.99 6.83
C ASN A 190 -32.51 -11.22 6.70
N LYS A 191 -33.08 -10.81 7.84
CA LYS A 191 -34.38 -10.13 7.88
C LYS A 191 -34.35 -8.68 7.40
N LEU A 192 -33.16 -8.07 7.26
CA LEU A 192 -33.00 -6.64 7.00
C LEU A 192 -32.86 -6.32 5.50
N PHE A 193 -32.44 -7.27 4.67
CA PHE A 193 -32.05 -7.02 3.28
C PHE A 193 -32.68 -8.04 2.32
N ASP A 194 -33.04 -7.55 1.12
CA ASP A 194 -33.56 -8.41 0.05
C ASP A 194 -32.46 -9.29 -0.55
N SER A 195 -32.85 -10.51 -0.96
CA SER A 195 -31.98 -11.48 -1.62
C SER A 195 -31.55 -10.98 -3.01
N ARG A 196 -30.31 -11.23 -3.41
CA ARG A 196 -29.84 -11.06 -4.80
C ARG A 196 -29.96 -12.33 -5.64
N THR A 197 -30.30 -13.44 -5.00
CA THR A 197 -30.55 -14.76 -5.59
C THR A 197 -32.05 -15.05 -5.64
N GLY A 198 -32.44 -16.13 -6.31
CA GLY A 198 -33.79 -16.73 -6.19
C GLY A 198 -34.06 -17.41 -4.85
N ALA A 199 -33.09 -17.46 -3.94
CA ALA A 199 -33.29 -17.94 -2.58
C ALA A 199 -33.97 -16.90 -1.70
N THR A 200 -35.30 -16.88 -1.69
CA THR A 200 -36.11 -16.06 -0.78
C THR A 200 -36.90 -16.94 0.19
N PRO A 201 -37.35 -16.42 1.35
CA PRO A 201 -38.17 -17.19 2.29
C PRO A 201 -39.43 -17.77 1.64
N SER A 202 -40.16 -16.97 0.86
CA SER A 202 -41.37 -17.43 0.15
C SER A 202 -41.09 -18.58 -0.82
N ARG A 203 -40.00 -18.49 -1.57
CA ARG A 203 -39.57 -19.51 -2.52
C ARG A 203 -39.11 -20.79 -1.84
N PHE A 204 -38.44 -20.67 -0.70
CA PHE A 204 -38.08 -21.85 0.11
C PHE A 204 -39.30 -22.53 0.73
N ILE A 205 -40.28 -21.76 1.23
CA ILE A 205 -41.56 -22.30 1.73
C ILE A 205 -42.29 -23.02 0.60
N ALA A 206 -42.43 -22.40 -0.58
CA ALA A 206 -43.04 -23.03 -1.74
C ALA A 206 -42.28 -24.30 -2.18
N PHE A 207 -40.95 -24.30 -2.10
CA PHE A 207 -40.12 -25.47 -2.39
C PHE A 207 -40.43 -26.60 -1.42
N ALA A 208 -40.48 -26.34 -0.10
CA ALA A 208 -40.81 -27.35 0.91
C ALA A 208 -42.20 -27.96 0.69
N ILE A 209 -43.21 -27.13 0.39
CA ILE A 209 -44.59 -27.56 0.13
C ILE A 209 -44.64 -28.50 -1.08
N ASN A 210 -44.03 -28.09 -2.20
CA ASN A 210 -44.04 -28.83 -3.46
C ASN A 210 -43.12 -30.07 -3.42
N ASN A 211 -42.01 -30.02 -2.68
CA ASN A 211 -41.07 -31.13 -2.60
C ASN A 211 -41.56 -32.26 -1.71
N SER A 212 -42.21 -31.93 -0.58
CA SER A 212 -42.61 -32.92 0.40
C SER A 212 -43.60 -33.95 -0.17
N ASP A 213 -43.41 -35.22 0.17
CA ASP A 213 -44.40 -36.26 -0.14
C ASP A 213 -45.40 -36.44 1.02
N LYS A 214 -45.11 -35.86 2.20
CA LYS A 214 -46.00 -35.89 3.37
C LYS A 214 -47.05 -34.77 3.30
N LYS A 215 -48.21 -35.02 3.92
CA LYS A 215 -49.26 -34.00 4.07
C LYS A 215 -48.85 -32.89 5.03
N GLU A 216 -48.18 -33.25 6.13
CA GLU A 216 -47.76 -32.33 7.19
C GLU A 216 -46.29 -31.94 7.04
N VAL A 217 -46.02 -30.63 6.99
CA VAL A 217 -44.68 -30.05 6.86
C VAL A 217 -44.47 -28.97 7.90
N ASP A 218 -43.41 -29.11 8.69
CA ASP A 218 -42.94 -28.08 9.61
C ASP A 218 -41.80 -27.29 8.97
N ILE A 219 -41.83 -25.96 9.08
CA ILE A 219 -40.81 -25.08 8.54
C ILE A 219 -40.36 -24.11 9.63
N VAL A 220 -39.13 -24.25 10.11
CA VAL A 220 -38.54 -23.35 11.10
C VAL A 220 -37.76 -22.25 10.40
N LEU A 221 -38.19 -20.99 10.54
CA LEU A 221 -37.53 -19.85 9.88
C LEU A 221 -37.82 -18.49 10.54
N PRO A 222 -36.93 -17.49 10.43
CA PRO A 222 -37.08 -16.17 11.09
C PRO A 222 -38.00 -15.20 10.33
N LEU A 223 -39.15 -15.65 9.79
CA LEU A 223 -40.14 -14.77 9.13
C LEU A 223 -40.75 -13.81 10.13
N GLN A 224 -40.85 -12.53 9.78
CA GLN A 224 -41.27 -11.48 10.70
C GLN A 224 -42.78 -11.23 10.60
N PRO A 225 -43.47 -10.94 11.73
CA PRO A 225 -44.89 -10.66 11.71
C PRO A 225 -45.23 -9.36 10.95
N GLN A 226 -46.49 -9.22 10.56
CA GLN A 226 -46.98 -8.03 9.86
C GLN A 226 -46.72 -6.76 10.68
N GLY A 227 -46.29 -5.69 10.02
CA GLY A 227 -46.04 -4.39 10.67
C GLY A 227 -44.72 -4.28 11.44
N THR A 228 -43.86 -5.30 11.41
CA THR A 228 -42.50 -5.20 12.00
C THR A 228 -41.71 -4.08 11.31
N PRO A 229 -41.17 -3.09 12.04
CA PRO A 229 -40.39 -2.01 11.43
C PRO A 229 -38.99 -2.51 11.01
N ASN A 230 -38.37 -1.82 10.04
CA ASN A 230 -36.98 -2.05 9.61
C ASN A 230 -36.69 -3.49 9.13
N VAL A 231 -37.65 -4.14 8.46
CA VAL A 231 -37.45 -5.46 7.85
C VAL A 231 -37.63 -5.39 6.34
N SER A 232 -36.90 -6.25 5.63
CA SER A 232 -37.07 -6.45 4.19
C SER A 232 -38.48 -6.95 3.89
N SER A 233 -39.02 -6.53 2.74
CA SER A 233 -40.33 -7.00 2.27
C SER A 233 -40.36 -8.52 2.05
N GLU A 234 -39.24 -9.12 1.65
CA GLU A 234 -39.09 -10.57 1.46
C GLU A 234 -39.09 -11.35 2.78
N SER A 235 -38.90 -10.66 3.92
CA SER A 235 -38.76 -11.24 5.26
C SER A 235 -40.01 -11.11 6.12
N ASN A 236 -41.07 -10.50 5.60
CA ASN A 236 -42.34 -10.30 6.31
C ASN A 236 -43.35 -11.38 5.93
N VAL A 237 -44.23 -11.79 6.86
CA VAL A 237 -45.31 -12.76 6.60
C VAL A 237 -46.19 -12.38 5.40
N ASN A 238 -46.28 -11.10 5.06
CA ASN A 238 -46.99 -10.60 3.88
C ASN A 238 -46.54 -11.25 2.56
N VAL A 239 -45.34 -11.82 2.48
CA VAL A 239 -44.89 -12.56 1.28
C VAL A 239 -45.79 -13.74 0.94
N LEU A 240 -46.49 -14.30 1.94
CA LEU A 240 -47.44 -15.40 1.78
C LEU A 240 -48.72 -14.97 1.03
N PHE A 241 -49.01 -13.67 0.96
CA PHE A 241 -50.11 -13.10 0.19
C PHE A 241 -49.68 -12.62 -1.20
N SER A 242 -48.40 -12.72 -1.55
CA SER A 242 -47.91 -12.23 -2.83
C SER A 242 -48.41 -13.08 -3.99
N THR A 243 -48.72 -12.45 -5.12
CA THR A 243 -49.11 -13.13 -6.37
C THR A 243 -48.07 -14.15 -6.81
N GLY A 244 -46.78 -13.83 -6.60
CA GLY A 244 -45.68 -14.75 -6.87
C GLY A 244 -45.73 -16.03 -6.03
N PHE A 245 -46.03 -15.94 -4.73
CA PHE A 245 -46.13 -17.12 -3.86
C PHE A 245 -47.38 -17.95 -4.18
N ILE A 246 -48.53 -17.31 -4.36
CA ILE A 246 -49.79 -17.97 -4.71
C ILE A 246 -49.62 -18.79 -6.01
N ARG A 247 -48.95 -18.21 -7.02
CA ARG A 247 -48.67 -18.87 -8.29
C ARG A 247 -47.88 -20.17 -8.14
N GLU A 248 -46.94 -20.23 -7.19
CA GLU A 248 -46.13 -21.43 -6.95
C GLU A 248 -46.91 -22.55 -6.22
N LEU A 249 -48.16 -22.29 -5.82
CA LEU A 249 -49.07 -23.26 -5.20
C LEU A 249 -50.25 -23.68 -6.11
N GLU A 250 -50.30 -23.20 -7.37
CA GLU A 250 -51.41 -23.44 -8.31
C GLU A 250 -51.66 -24.93 -8.63
N ASP A 251 -50.71 -25.82 -8.38
CA ASP A 251 -50.88 -27.27 -8.56
C ASP A 251 -51.76 -27.91 -7.46
N PHE A 252 -51.99 -27.21 -6.34
CA PHE A 252 -52.83 -27.68 -5.24
C PHE A 252 -54.26 -27.13 -5.35
N ASN A 253 -55.22 -27.88 -4.82
CA ASN A 253 -56.61 -27.43 -4.69
C ASN A 253 -56.84 -26.73 -3.35
N HIS A 254 -56.17 -27.19 -2.30
CA HIS A 254 -56.34 -26.67 -0.95
C HIS A 254 -55.07 -26.81 -0.10
N VAL A 255 -54.46 -25.68 0.30
CA VAL A 255 -53.29 -25.65 1.20
C VAL A 255 -53.64 -24.83 2.45
N LEU A 256 -53.32 -25.36 3.63
CA LEU A 256 -53.48 -24.65 4.90
C LEU A 256 -52.11 -24.33 5.48
N ILE A 257 -51.88 -23.06 5.84
CA ILE A 257 -50.64 -22.60 6.48
C ILE A 257 -50.97 -21.98 7.84
N SER A 258 -50.33 -22.49 8.89
CA SER A 258 -50.30 -21.88 10.22
C SER A 258 -48.93 -21.24 10.45
N TYR A 259 -48.90 -19.97 10.83
CA TYR A 259 -47.68 -19.25 11.14
C TYR A 259 -47.66 -18.88 12.63
N PHE A 260 -46.63 -19.34 13.33
CA PHE A 260 -46.37 -19.07 14.74
C PHE A 260 -45.23 -18.04 14.85
N PRO A 261 -45.56 -16.75 15.00
CA PRO A 261 -44.55 -15.70 15.22
C PRO A 261 -43.91 -15.80 16.62
N PRO A 262 -42.82 -15.07 16.88
CA PRO A 262 -42.30 -14.92 18.23
C PRO A 262 -43.34 -14.27 19.14
N GLU A 263 -43.39 -14.67 20.41
CA GLU A 263 -44.22 -14.01 21.41
C GLU A 263 -43.88 -12.51 21.52
N PRO A 264 -44.86 -11.63 21.75
CA PRO A 264 -46.26 -11.91 22.12
C PRO A 264 -47.24 -11.95 20.93
N SER A 265 -46.78 -12.00 19.68
CA SER A 265 -47.67 -11.96 18.53
C SER A 265 -48.56 -13.22 18.43
N PRO A 266 -49.86 -13.09 18.10
CA PRO A 266 -50.73 -14.25 17.95
C PRO A 266 -50.42 -15.04 16.66
N PRO A 267 -50.71 -16.34 16.61
CA PRO A 267 -50.62 -17.13 15.38
C PRO A 267 -51.53 -16.62 14.27
N VAL A 268 -51.09 -16.78 13.03
CA VAL A 268 -51.86 -16.44 11.81
C VAL A 268 -52.21 -17.74 11.08
N TYR A 269 -53.46 -17.85 10.62
CA TYR A 269 -53.96 -19.03 9.90
C TYR A 269 -54.43 -18.62 8.50
N LEU A 270 -53.86 -19.26 7.48
CA LEU A 270 -54.12 -18.96 6.08
C LEU A 270 -54.68 -20.19 5.37
N ALA A 271 -55.74 -19.98 4.59
CA ALA A 271 -56.32 -20.98 3.70
C ALA A 271 -56.16 -20.55 2.24
N TYR A 272 -55.51 -21.39 1.44
CA TYR A 272 -55.37 -21.25 0.00
C TYR A 272 -56.32 -22.25 -0.64
N ALA A 273 -57.42 -21.78 -1.22
CA ALA A 273 -58.45 -22.64 -1.80
C ALA A 273 -58.79 -22.21 -3.22
N ARG A 274 -59.11 -23.19 -4.07
CA ARG A 274 -59.46 -22.92 -5.47
C ARG A 274 -60.87 -22.33 -5.57
N GLU A 275 -60.97 -21.13 -6.11
CA GLU A 275 -62.23 -20.44 -6.40
C GLU A 275 -62.35 -20.26 -7.91
N GLY A 276 -63.04 -21.19 -8.58
CA GLY A 276 -63.08 -21.24 -10.04
C GLY A 276 -61.74 -21.71 -10.63
N ASN A 277 -61.11 -20.89 -11.46
CA ASN A 277 -59.81 -21.18 -12.08
C ASN A 277 -58.61 -20.66 -11.27
N ASP A 278 -58.85 -19.81 -10.27
CA ASP A 278 -57.79 -19.13 -9.52
C ASP A 278 -57.64 -19.72 -8.12
N LEU A 279 -56.41 -19.73 -7.61
CA LEU A 279 -56.13 -20.05 -6.21
C LEU A 279 -56.19 -18.76 -5.39
N VAL A 280 -57.07 -18.71 -4.39
CA VAL A 280 -57.29 -17.52 -3.56
C VAL A 280 -56.81 -17.79 -2.14
N VAL A 281 -56.11 -16.83 -1.54
CA VAL A 281 -55.67 -16.87 -0.14
C VAL A 281 -56.60 -16.03 0.74
N LYS A 282 -56.98 -16.58 1.89
CA LYS A 282 -57.75 -15.90 2.94
C LYS A 282 -57.12 -16.17 4.30
N GLU A 283 -57.07 -15.14 5.14
CA GLU A 283 -56.84 -15.33 6.58
C GLU A 283 -58.13 -15.84 7.22
N VAL A 284 -58.03 -16.92 8.01
CA VAL A 284 -59.16 -17.64 8.59
C VAL A 284 -59.03 -17.73 10.11
N SER A 285 -60.13 -17.99 10.81
CA SER A 285 -60.09 -18.27 12.25
C SER A 285 -59.41 -19.60 12.56
N ARG A 286 -58.97 -19.80 13.81
CA ARG A 286 -58.40 -21.08 14.25
C ARG A 286 -59.41 -22.22 14.11
N GLU A 287 -60.67 -21.99 14.48
CA GLU A 287 -61.74 -22.97 14.41
C GLU A 287 -62.00 -23.39 12.96
N GLU A 288 -62.03 -22.41 12.05
CA GLU A 288 -62.16 -22.65 10.61
C GLU A 288 -60.97 -23.44 10.06
N PHE A 289 -59.75 -23.06 10.42
CA PHE A 289 -58.52 -23.78 10.04
C PHE A 289 -58.56 -25.25 10.47
N GLU A 290 -58.92 -25.52 11.73
CA GLU A 290 -59.03 -26.89 12.27
C GLU A 290 -60.08 -27.72 11.52
N SER A 291 -61.23 -27.13 11.17
CA SER A 291 -62.30 -27.82 10.45
C SER A 291 -61.91 -28.26 9.02
N GLN A 292 -60.94 -27.58 8.41
CA GLN A 292 -60.50 -27.81 7.03
C GLN A 292 -59.30 -28.75 6.91
N LYS A 293 -58.66 -29.13 8.03
CA LYS A 293 -57.43 -29.95 8.02
C LYS A 293 -57.58 -31.29 7.30
N SER A 294 -58.73 -31.95 7.48
CA SER A 294 -58.98 -33.28 6.90
C SER A 294 -58.99 -33.26 5.37
N VAL A 295 -59.49 -32.17 4.76
CA VAL A 295 -59.68 -32.02 3.30
C VAL A 295 -58.53 -31.29 2.60
N ALA A 296 -57.59 -30.70 3.33
CA ALA A 296 -56.45 -30.03 2.73
C ALA A 296 -55.46 -31.01 2.06
N ASP A 297 -54.90 -30.60 0.92
CA ASP A 297 -53.82 -31.33 0.24
C ASP A 297 -52.52 -31.27 1.06
N LYS A 298 -52.27 -30.11 1.69
CA LYS A 298 -51.07 -29.82 2.48
C LYS A 298 -51.41 -29.05 3.75
N LEU A 299 -50.74 -29.41 4.85
CA LEU A 299 -50.81 -28.76 6.16
C LEU A 299 -49.42 -28.26 6.55
N ILE A 300 -49.24 -26.95 6.56
CA ILE A 300 -47.94 -26.32 6.78
C ILE A 300 -47.96 -25.58 8.11
N ARG A 301 -46.90 -25.77 8.89
CA ARG A 301 -46.66 -25.02 10.13
C ARG A 301 -45.32 -24.30 10.04
N ILE A 302 -45.38 -22.99 9.90
CA ILE A 302 -44.22 -22.10 9.89
C ILE A 302 -43.99 -21.64 11.33
N ILE A 303 -42.79 -21.84 11.86
CA ILE A 303 -42.44 -21.57 13.25
C ILE A 303 -41.27 -20.59 13.25
N ASN A 304 -41.43 -19.45 13.92
CA ASN A 304 -40.33 -18.52 14.17
C ASN A 304 -39.92 -18.54 15.65
N PRO A 305 -38.95 -19.40 16.03
CA PRO A 305 -38.46 -19.51 17.40
C PRO A 305 -37.27 -18.59 17.71
N PHE A 306 -36.93 -17.65 16.81
CA PHE A 306 -35.68 -16.89 16.92
C PHE A 306 -35.79 -15.73 17.93
N PRO A 307 -34.72 -15.44 18.70
CA PRO A 307 -33.37 -16.01 18.63
C PRO A 307 -33.25 -17.39 19.30
N LEU A 308 -32.37 -18.25 18.76
CA LEU A 308 -32.08 -19.61 19.25
C LEU A 308 -30.65 -19.73 19.78
N HIS A 309 -30.42 -20.66 20.72
CA HIS A 309 -29.08 -21.09 21.13
C HIS A 309 -28.35 -21.82 19.98
N LYS A 310 -27.02 -21.73 19.92
CA LYS A 310 -26.20 -22.36 18.86
C LYS A 310 -26.44 -23.87 18.77
N GLU A 311 -26.52 -24.56 19.91
CA GLU A 311 -26.79 -26.01 19.92
C GLU A 311 -28.18 -26.35 19.38
N SER A 312 -29.19 -25.51 19.66
CA SER A 312 -30.55 -25.69 19.13
C SER A 312 -30.60 -25.48 17.62
N MET A 313 -29.91 -24.44 17.13
CA MET A 313 -29.74 -24.19 15.69
C MET A 313 -29.14 -25.42 15.00
N ARG A 314 -28.02 -25.92 15.53
CA ARG A 314 -27.34 -27.10 15.00
C ARG A 314 -28.23 -28.33 14.98
N ALA A 315 -28.96 -28.59 16.08
CA ALA A 315 -29.86 -29.73 16.18
C ALA A 315 -31.02 -29.67 15.17
N LEU A 316 -31.56 -28.46 14.94
CA LEU A 316 -32.61 -28.25 13.94
C LEU A 316 -32.09 -28.42 12.50
N VAL A 317 -30.89 -27.92 12.20
CA VAL A 317 -30.25 -28.15 10.89
C VAL A 317 -29.98 -29.64 10.71
N GLU A 318 -29.37 -30.31 11.69
CA GLU A 318 -29.09 -31.76 11.64
C GLU A 318 -30.35 -32.56 11.32
N ALA A 319 -31.44 -32.32 12.04
CA ALA A 319 -32.69 -33.06 11.91
C ALA A 319 -33.53 -32.68 10.69
N SER A 320 -33.33 -31.51 10.07
CA SER A 320 -34.12 -31.10 8.92
C SER A 320 -33.76 -31.85 7.64
N GLU A 321 -34.64 -31.75 6.65
CA GLU A 321 -34.39 -32.21 5.28
C GLU A 321 -33.06 -31.67 4.72
N PRO A 322 -32.46 -32.35 3.72
CA PRO A 322 -31.13 -31.99 3.20
C PRO A 322 -31.02 -30.58 2.62
N VAL A 323 -32.12 -29.98 2.15
CA VAL A 323 -32.10 -28.63 1.57
C VAL A 323 -32.42 -27.58 2.64
N ASN A 324 -31.49 -26.66 2.86
CA ASN A 324 -31.65 -25.59 3.85
C ASN A 324 -31.53 -24.19 3.23
N LEU A 325 -32.46 -23.30 3.58
CA LEU A 325 -32.32 -21.87 3.32
C LEU A 325 -31.34 -21.28 4.32
N ILE A 326 -30.23 -20.76 3.84
CA ILE A 326 -29.23 -20.14 4.72
C ILE A 326 -28.73 -18.85 4.11
N THR A 327 -28.54 -17.85 4.96
CA THR A 327 -27.80 -16.62 4.69
C THR A 327 -26.54 -16.60 5.53
N GLY A 328 -25.61 -15.71 5.22
CA GLY A 328 -24.49 -15.43 6.11
C GLY A 328 -23.50 -16.58 6.19
N ASP A 329 -22.31 -16.26 6.66
CA ASP A 329 -21.19 -17.11 6.33
C ASP A 329 -20.97 -18.27 7.31
N GLN A 330 -21.25 -18.04 8.59
CA GLN A 330 -21.16 -19.07 9.63
C GLN A 330 -22.25 -20.13 9.44
N SER A 331 -23.48 -19.71 9.16
CA SER A 331 -24.61 -20.61 8.87
C SER A 331 -24.39 -21.44 7.60
N LEU A 332 -23.76 -20.86 6.58
CA LEU A 332 -23.33 -21.62 5.40
C LEU A 332 -22.29 -22.68 5.75
N SER A 333 -21.24 -22.28 6.45
CA SER A 333 -20.17 -23.16 6.92
C SER A 333 -20.69 -24.34 7.73
N GLU A 334 -21.62 -24.06 8.65
CA GLU A 334 -22.28 -25.07 9.47
C GLU A 334 -23.16 -26.02 8.64
N ALA A 335 -23.98 -25.50 7.74
CA ALA A 335 -24.84 -26.33 6.88
C ALA A 335 -24.01 -27.25 5.96
N LEU A 336 -22.93 -26.74 5.37
CA LEU A 336 -22.02 -27.56 4.55
C LEU A 336 -21.33 -28.65 5.39
N SER A 337 -20.90 -28.31 6.61
CA SER A 337 -20.33 -29.26 7.57
C SER A 337 -21.31 -30.38 7.96
N LEU A 338 -22.62 -30.09 7.89
CA LEU A 338 -23.72 -31.04 8.09
C LEU A 338 -24.23 -31.68 6.80
N LEU A 339 -23.47 -31.59 5.69
CA LEU A 339 -23.79 -32.18 4.39
C LEU A 339 -25.13 -31.69 3.79
N LYS A 340 -25.52 -30.45 4.09
CA LYS A 340 -26.75 -29.86 3.55
C LYS A 340 -26.53 -29.28 2.15
N ILE A 341 -27.56 -29.42 1.32
CA ILE A 341 -27.65 -28.81 0.00
C ILE A 341 -28.18 -27.39 0.17
N VAL A 342 -27.34 -26.43 -0.16
CA VAL A 342 -27.56 -25.04 0.20
C VAL A 342 -28.56 -24.37 -0.74
N PHE A 343 -29.59 -23.72 -0.17
CA PHE A 343 -30.48 -22.78 -0.85
C PHE A 343 -30.10 -21.35 -0.41
N TYR A 344 -29.02 -20.82 -0.97
CA TYR A 344 -28.28 -19.68 -0.38
C TYR A 344 -28.91 -18.31 -0.67
N GLN A 345 -29.28 -17.57 0.36
CA GLN A 345 -29.72 -16.17 0.25
C GLN A 345 -28.50 -15.24 0.18
N ALA A 346 -28.06 -14.89 -1.03
CA ALA A 346 -26.92 -13.98 -1.20
C ALA A 346 -27.32 -12.51 -0.97
N MET A 347 -26.66 -11.86 -0.01
CA MET A 347 -26.74 -10.40 0.19
C MET A 347 -25.98 -9.64 -0.90
N PRO A 348 -26.26 -8.33 -1.12
CA PRO A 348 -25.56 -7.53 -2.12
C PRO A 348 -24.02 -7.63 -2.05
N TRP A 349 -23.45 -7.52 -0.85
CA TRP A 349 -22.00 -7.63 -0.60
C TRP A 349 -21.47 -9.08 -0.55
N LYS A 350 -22.33 -10.08 -0.77
CA LYS A 350 -22.00 -11.51 -0.76
C LYS A 350 -22.28 -12.20 -2.10
N LYS A 351 -22.61 -11.43 -3.15
CA LYS A 351 -22.84 -11.99 -4.49
C LYS A 351 -21.58 -12.66 -5.06
N LYS A 352 -20.41 -12.00 -4.92
CA LYS A 352 -19.09 -12.54 -5.33
C LYS A 352 -18.77 -13.88 -4.66
N PHE A 353 -19.16 -14.04 -3.40
CA PHE A 353 -19.01 -15.32 -2.70
C PHE A 353 -19.88 -16.43 -3.33
N TYR A 354 -21.15 -16.15 -3.65
CA TYR A 354 -22.02 -17.15 -4.27
C TYR A 354 -21.56 -17.53 -5.69
N GLU A 355 -21.05 -16.56 -6.44
CA GLU A 355 -20.40 -16.81 -7.75
C GLU A 355 -19.14 -17.68 -7.62
N ALA A 356 -18.35 -17.46 -6.56
CA ALA A 356 -17.22 -18.32 -6.24
C ALA A 356 -17.69 -19.74 -5.88
N LEU A 357 -18.79 -19.91 -5.14
CA LEU A 357 -19.37 -21.22 -4.85
C LEU A 357 -19.80 -21.95 -6.13
N ILE A 358 -20.47 -21.26 -7.06
CA ILE A 358 -20.85 -21.80 -8.38
C ILE A 358 -19.59 -22.21 -9.17
N THR A 359 -18.57 -21.36 -9.20
CA THR A 359 -17.31 -21.62 -9.91
C THR A 359 -16.58 -22.82 -9.32
N THR A 360 -16.39 -22.86 -8.00
CA THR A 360 -15.68 -23.95 -7.33
C THR A 360 -16.42 -25.27 -7.42
N SER A 361 -17.75 -25.24 -7.54
CA SER A 361 -18.57 -26.43 -7.79
C SER A 361 -18.54 -26.97 -9.23
N GLN A 362 -17.79 -26.36 -10.16
CA GLN A 362 -17.84 -26.72 -11.59
C GLN A 362 -17.55 -28.18 -11.95
N LYS A 363 -16.79 -28.89 -11.10
CA LYS A 363 -16.52 -30.33 -11.28
C LYS A 363 -17.63 -31.24 -10.77
N TYR A 364 -18.65 -30.68 -10.14
CA TYR A 364 -19.85 -31.35 -9.62
C TYR A 364 -21.06 -30.87 -10.42
N ALA A 365 -21.38 -31.57 -11.50
CA ALA A 365 -22.27 -31.07 -12.53
C ALA A 365 -23.66 -30.73 -12.00
N LYS A 366 -24.23 -31.56 -11.12
CA LYS A 366 -25.59 -31.36 -10.61
C LYS A 366 -25.64 -30.34 -9.49
N LEU A 367 -24.63 -30.28 -8.65
CA LEU A 367 -24.51 -29.29 -7.60
C LEU A 367 -24.28 -27.88 -8.19
N GLN A 368 -23.44 -27.77 -9.23
CA GLN A 368 -23.30 -26.51 -9.96
C GLN A 368 -24.61 -26.09 -10.63
N GLU A 369 -25.30 -27.03 -11.29
CA GLU A 369 -26.60 -26.78 -11.91
C GLU A 369 -27.60 -26.26 -10.86
N TRP A 370 -27.70 -26.94 -9.71
CA TRP A 370 -28.51 -26.51 -8.56
C TRP A 370 -28.24 -25.07 -8.15
N PHE A 371 -26.97 -24.69 -7.92
CA PHE A 371 -26.64 -23.32 -7.52
C PHE A 371 -27.02 -22.30 -8.60
N LYS A 372 -26.82 -22.62 -9.88
CA LYS A 372 -27.29 -21.77 -11.01
C LYS A 372 -28.81 -21.67 -11.06
N MET A 373 -29.54 -22.73 -10.72
CA MET A 373 -31.01 -22.70 -10.67
C MET A 373 -31.49 -21.78 -9.54
N VAL A 374 -30.91 -21.92 -8.35
CA VAL A 374 -31.25 -21.11 -7.16
C VAL A 374 -30.85 -19.65 -7.33
N ASP A 375 -29.82 -19.35 -8.13
CA ASP A 375 -29.42 -17.95 -8.42
C ASP A 375 -30.54 -17.16 -9.12
N SER A 376 -31.38 -17.83 -9.91
CA SER A 376 -32.40 -17.19 -10.73
C SER A 376 -33.69 -16.89 -9.94
N LYS A 377 -34.05 -15.61 -9.84
CA LYS A 377 -35.34 -15.16 -9.27
C LYS A 377 -36.56 -15.53 -10.12
N THR A 378 -36.38 -15.70 -11.43
CA THR A 378 -37.48 -15.90 -12.38
C THR A 378 -37.79 -17.37 -12.67
N ARG A 379 -36.93 -18.29 -12.24
CA ARG A 379 -37.13 -19.72 -12.45
C ARG A 379 -38.32 -20.24 -11.61
N PRO A 380 -39.28 -20.99 -12.17
CA PRO A 380 -40.36 -21.58 -11.39
C PRO A 380 -39.85 -22.54 -10.29
N ILE A 381 -40.51 -22.57 -9.12
CA ILE A 381 -40.13 -23.49 -8.03
C ILE A 381 -40.36 -24.94 -8.41
N LYS A 382 -41.42 -25.22 -9.16
CA LYS A 382 -41.70 -26.57 -9.68
C LYS A 382 -40.50 -27.16 -10.42
N SER A 383 -39.83 -26.38 -11.26
CA SER A 383 -38.63 -26.83 -11.98
C SER A 383 -37.46 -27.13 -11.03
N LEU A 384 -37.30 -26.36 -9.95
CA LEU A 384 -36.31 -26.64 -8.90
C LEU A 384 -36.62 -27.95 -8.15
N VAL A 385 -37.90 -28.20 -7.84
CA VAL A 385 -38.36 -29.42 -7.17
C VAL A 385 -38.16 -30.64 -8.06
N GLU A 386 -38.58 -30.59 -9.33
CA GLU A 386 -38.40 -31.68 -10.29
C GLU A 386 -36.91 -32.01 -10.47
N PHE A 387 -36.06 -30.98 -10.57
CA PHE A 387 -34.62 -31.17 -10.63
C PHE A 387 -34.07 -31.85 -9.37
N TYR A 388 -34.46 -31.37 -8.18
CA TYR A 388 -34.00 -31.95 -6.92
C TYR A 388 -34.45 -33.40 -6.78
N LYS A 389 -35.74 -33.72 -6.97
CA LYS A 389 -36.27 -35.09 -6.88
C LYS A 389 -35.56 -36.03 -7.84
N LYS A 390 -35.30 -35.59 -9.08
CA LYS A 390 -34.59 -36.40 -10.09
C LYS A 390 -33.13 -36.67 -9.75
N ASN A 391 -32.45 -35.74 -9.07
CA ASN A 391 -31.00 -35.80 -8.85
C ASN A 391 -30.59 -35.89 -7.37
N LYS A 392 -31.52 -36.18 -6.45
CA LYS A 392 -31.30 -36.11 -4.99
C LYS A 392 -30.04 -36.86 -4.53
N ASP A 393 -29.89 -38.12 -4.94
CA ASP A 393 -28.75 -38.95 -4.53
C ASP A 393 -27.42 -38.44 -5.12
N ILE A 394 -27.45 -37.97 -6.37
CA ILE A 394 -26.29 -37.38 -7.04
C ILE A 394 -25.88 -36.07 -6.36
N LEU A 395 -26.84 -35.20 -6.05
CA LEU A 395 -26.61 -33.95 -5.33
C LEU A 395 -26.00 -34.21 -3.95
N HIS A 396 -26.48 -35.23 -3.25
CA HIS A 396 -25.92 -35.60 -1.95
C HIS A 396 -24.47 -36.11 -2.09
N ALA A 397 -24.20 -37.01 -3.03
CA ALA A 397 -22.86 -37.52 -3.28
C ALA A 397 -21.87 -36.41 -3.71
N GLU A 398 -22.31 -35.51 -4.58
CA GLU A 398 -21.54 -34.35 -5.01
C GLU A 398 -21.31 -33.34 -3.88
N ALA A 399 -22.31 -33.08 -3.01
CA ALA A 399 -22.15 -32.24 -1.82
C ALA A 399 -21.16 -32.85 -0.83
N GLN A 400 -21.16 -34.18 -0.66
CA GLN A 400 -20.18 -34.88 0.17
C GLN A 400 -18.77 -34.79 -0.42
N ALA A 401 -18.63 -34.90 -1.74
CA ALA A 401 -17.35 -34.71 -2.41
C ALA A 401 -16.85 -33.27 -2.27
N LEU A 402 -17.73 -32.27 -2.43
CA LEU A 402 -17.40 -30.86 -2.19
C LEU A 402 -16.94 -30.63 -0.75
N LEU A 403 -17.62 -31.22 0.23
CA LEU A 403 -17.24 -31.11 1.64
C LEU A 403 -15.82 -31.65 1.87
N LYS A 404 -15.50 -32.84 1.37
CA LYS A 404 -14.15 -33.43 1.50
C LYS A 404 -13.08 -32.55 0.87
N ASP A 405 -13.38 -31.94 -0.28
CA ASP A 405 -12.47 -31.03 -0.94
C ASP A 405 -12.26 -29.74 -0.16
N PHE A 406 -13.32 -29.23 0.49
CA PHE A 406 -13.22 -28.09 1.39
C PHE A 406 -12.47 -28.42 2.67
N GLU A 407 -12.69 -29.60 3.26
CA GLU A 407 -11.91 -30.06 4.42
C GLU A 407 -10.40 -30.10 4.13
N ALA A 408 -10.01 -30.55 2.92
CA ALA A 408 -8.62 -30.67 2.53
C ALA A 408 -7.99 -29.33 2.11
N ASN A 409 -8.71 -28.53 1.32
CA ASN A 409 -8.10 -27.41 0.58
C ASN A 409 -8.74 -26.05 0.84
N LYS A 410 -9.86 -25.99 1.58
CA LYS A 410 -10.60 -24.75 1.89
C LYS A 410 -11.11 -24.74 3.32
N ASN A 411 -10.33 -25.27 4.26
CA ASN A 411 -10.68 -25.25 5.68
C ASN A 411 -9.89 -24.17 6.41
N LEU A 412 -10.57 -23.07 6.75
CA LEU A 412 -9.99 -21.94 7.47
C LEU A 412 -9.42 -22.36 8.82
N SER A 413 -10.03 -23.37 9.47
CA SER A 413 -9.57 -23.94 10.75
C SER A 413 -8.18 -24.57 10.67
N VAL A 414 -7.69 -24.88 9.48
CA VAL A 414 -6.39 -25.50 9.25
C VAL A 414 -5.46 -24.54 8.54
N LEU A 415 -5.93 -23.91 7.46
CA LEU A 415 -5.10 -23.11 6.57
C LEU A 415 -4.65 -21.79 7.20
N PHE A 416 -5.50 -21.11 7.98
CA PHE A 416 -5.10 -19.85 8.60
C PHE A 416 -4.12 -20.03 9.76
N PRO A 417 -4.30 -20.97 10.71
CA PRO A 417 -3.27 -21.24 11.72
C PRO A 417 -1.91 -21.61 11.10
N ASN A 418 -1.90 -22.42 10.04
CA ASN A 418 -0.66 -22.77 9.33
C ASN A 418 -0.02 -21.56 8.65
N TYR A 419 -0.83 -20.72 7.99
CA TYR A 419 -0.35 -19.46 7.40
C TYR A 419 0.26 -18.55 8.47
N LEU A 420 -0.46 -18.36 9.59
CA LEU A 420 -0.05 -17.50 10.68
C LEU A 420 1.24 -18.00 11.33
N ASP A 421 1.36 -19.31 11.54
CA ASP A 421 2.56 -19.92 12.09
C ASP A 421 3.78 -19.70 11.19
N ASN A 422 3.62 -19.89 9.87
CA ASN A 422 4.66 -19.58 8.89
C ASN A 422 5.00 -18.08 8.89
N PHE A 423 4.00 -17.21 8.98
CA PHE A 423 4.20 -15.76 9.04
C PHE A 423 5.01 -15.37 10.29
N LEU A 424 4.67 -15.91 11.46
CA LEU A 424 5.38 -15.65 12.72
C LEU A 424 6.84 -16.13 12.70
N GLN A 425 7.15 -17.18 11.94
CA GLN A 425 8.51 -17.71 11.77
C GLN A 425 9.32 -17.04 10.66
N SER A 426 8.67 -16.40 9.70
CA SER A 426 9.34 -15.74 8.57
C SER A 426 10.23 -14.59 9.06
N SER A 427 11.43 -14.51 8.46
CA SER A 427 12.33 -13.37 8.59
C SER A 427 11.72 -12.07 8.05
N PRO A 428 12.22 -10.89 8.44
CA PRO A 428 11.76 -9.62 7.88
C PRO A 428 11.83 -9.60 6.35
N TYR A 429 12.91 -10.11 5.76
CA TYR A 429 13.05 -10.22 4.30
C TYR A 429 11.98 -11.12 3.66
N GLU A 430 11.72 -12.31 4.20
CA GLU A 430 10.68 -13.21 3.67
C GLU A 430 9.28 -12.59 3.78
N ARG A 431 8.98 -11.90 4.88
CA ARG A 431 7.71 -11.16 5.00
C ARG A 431 7.65 -10.04 3.97
N PHE A 432 8.74 -9.32 3.73
CA PHE A 432 8.77 -8.28 2.72
C PHE A 432 8.51 -8.82 1.30
N THR A 433 9.15 -9.91 0.91
CA THR A 433 8.94 -10.50 -0.43
C THR A 433 7.50 -11.03 -0.59
N GLN A 434 6.97 -11.71 0.43
CA GLN A 434 5.56 -12.13 0.45
C GLN A 434 4.60 -10.95 0.33
N PHE A 435 4.91 -9.82 0.98
CA PHE A 435 4.11 -8.60 0.90
C PHE A 435 4.10 -8.04 -0.52
N ILE A 436 5.27 -7.88 -1.14
CA ILE A 436 5.38 -7.35 -2.51
C ILE A 436 4.66 -8.27 -3.51
N ASP A 437 4.82 -9.59 -3.38
CA ASP A 437 4.13 -10.56 -4.22
C ASP A 437 2.61 -10.48 -4.06
N HIS A 438 2.15 -10.34 -2.83
CA HIS A 438 0.73 -10.24 -2.55
C HIS A 438 0.16 -8.91 -3.07
N LEU A 439 0.87 -7.81 -2.88
CA LEU A 439 0.55 -6.47 -3.41
C LEU A 439 0.37 -6.51 -4.94
N ASN A 440 1.31 -7.18 -5.64
CA ASN A 440 1.27 -7.39 -7.09
C ASN A 440 0.04 -8.19 -7.55
N ARG A 441 -0.31 -9.26 -6.83
CA ARG A 441 -1.44 -10.15 -7.19
C ARG A 441 -2.80 -9.57 -6.85
N HIS A 442 -2.87 -8.68 -5.86
CA HIS A 442 -4.11 -8.19 -5.28
C HIS A 442 -4.14 -6.66 -5.08
N PRO A 443 -3.83 -5.86 -6.12
CA PRO A 443 -3.70 -4.40 -5.99
C PRO A 443 -4.99 -3.70 -5.54
N GLU A 444 -6.16 -4.34 -5.72
CA GLU A 444 -7.46 -3.81 -5.27
C GLU A 444 -7.56 -3.61 -3.76
N TYR A 445 -6.82 -4.38 -2.96
CA TYR A 445 -6.84 -4.24 -1.49
C TYR A 445 -5.98 -3.09 -0.98
N TYR A 446 -5.06 -2.61 -1.81
CA TYR A 446 -4.05 -1.62 -1.44
C TYR A 446 -4.21 -0.30 -2.20
N SER A 447 -5.20 -0.18 -3.07
CA SER A 447 -5.39 1.02 -3.89
C SER A 447 -6.48 1.93 -3.33
N ASN A 448 -6.27 3.24 -3.45
CA ASN A 448 -7.25 4.25 -3.00
C ASN A 448 -8.20 4.72 -4.10
N VAL A 449 -7.93 4.37 -5.36
CA VAL A 449 -8.63 4.90 -6.54
C VAL A 449 -8.71 3.82 -7.61
N LYS A 450 -9.91 3.53 -8.11
CA LYS A 450 -10.09 2.88 -9.42
C LYS A 450 -9.77 3.96 -10.45
N ASN A 451 -8.73 3.77 -11.27
CA ASN A 451 -8.27 4.79 -12.22
C ASN A 451 -9.48 5.40 -12.98
N ARG A 452 -9.53 6.74 -13.14
CA ARG A 452 -10.62 7.46 -13.83
C ARG A 452 -10.90 6.93 -15.25
N THR A 453 -9.92 6.25 -15.85
CA THR A 453 -10.01 5.62 -17.17
C THR A 453 -10.55 4.18 -17.17
N GLY A 454 -10.88 3.62 -16.00
CA GLY A 454 -11.49 2.30 -15.84
C GLY A 454 -10.54 1.10 -15.99
N LYS A 455 -9.22 1.32 -16.18
CA LYS A 455 -8.23 0.26 -16.50
C LYS A 455 -7.23 -0.04 -15.38
N GLY A 456 -7.68 -0.22 -14.14
CA GLY A 456 -6.88 -0.85 -13.08
C GLY A 456 -6.86 -0.13 -11.72
N TYR A 457 -6.31 -0.83 -10.74
CA TYR A 457 -6.02 -0.37 -9.38
C TYR A 457 -4.58 0.13 -9.33
N THR A 458 -4.33 1.30 -8.72
CA THR A 458 -2.97 1.85 -8.61
C THR A 458 -2.78 2.43 -7.21
N LEU A 459 -1.68 2.08 -6.56
CA LEU A 459 -1.24 2.73 -5.32
C LEU A 459 -0.76 4.14 -5.63
N ASN A 460 -1.02 5.08 -4.72
CA ASN A 460 -0.37 6.38 -4.81
C ASN A 460 1.08 6.26 -4.30
N LYS A 461 1.92 7.20 -4.75
CA LYS A 461 3.34 7.26 -4.42
C LYS A 461 3.60 7.23 -2.90
N GLY A 462 2.88 8.06 -2.14
CA GLY A 462 3.08 8.21 -0.70
C GLY A 462 2.76 6.95 0.11
N ASP A 463 1.69 6.24 -0.24
CA ASP A 463 1.31 5.01 0.45
C ASP A 463 2.29 3.87 0.15
N LEU A 464 2.79 3.78 -1.09
CA LEU A 464 3.84 2.82 -1.44
C LEU A 464 5.14 3.09 -0.66
N ILE A 465 5.54 4.35 -0.56
CA ILE A 465 6.68 4.78 0.26
C ILE A 465 6.48 4.37 1.72
N ASN A 466 5.31 4.62 2.29
CA ASN A 466 5.02 4.24 3.67
C ASN A 466 5.13 2.71 3.89
N HIS A 467 4.63 1.90 2.94
CA HIS A 467 4.80 0.45 3.00
C HIS A 467 6.27 0.04 2.95
N LEU A 468 7.05 0.60 2.03
CA LEU A 468 8.47 0.29 1.91
C LEU A 468 9.24 0.67 3.18
N ILE A 469 9.02 1.88 3.70
CA ILE A 469 9.63 2.36 4.95
C ILE A 469 9.31 1.44 6.13
N PHE A 470 8.07 0.94 6.21
CA PHE A 470 7.67 0.01 7.25
C PHE A 470 8.57 -1.23 7.28
N TYR A 471 8.77 -1.89 6.14
CA TYR A 471 9.59 -3.10 6.09
C TYR A 471 11.08 -2.79 6.26
N LEU A 472 11.59 -1.73 5.65
CA LEU A 472 12.98 -1.31 5.82
C LEU A 472 13.31 -1.02 7.30
N LYS A 473 12.36 -0.51 8.08
CA LYS A 473 12.54 -0.29 9.53
C LYS A 473 12.68 -1.60 10.32
N THR A 474 12.03 -2.67 9.86
CA THR A 474 12.05 -3.98 10.52
C THR A 474 13.31 -4.80 10.21
N ALA A 475 14.01 -4.47 9.13
CA ALA A 475 15.31 -5.06 8.79
C ALA A 475 16.39 -4.64 9.79
N THR A 476 17.24 -5.59 10.19
CA THR A 476 18.23 -5.39 11.26
C THR A 476 19.61 -4.94 10.75
N SER A 477 19.85 -5.06 9.45
CA SER A 477 21.15 -4.75 8.83
C SER A 477 21.00 -3.98 7.51
N ALA A 478 22.03 -3.23 7.13
CA ALA A 478 22.07 -2.56 5.83
C ALA A 478 22.05 -3.55 4.66
N GLU A 479 22.66 -4.73 4.79
CA GLU A 479 22.63 -5.77 3.75
C GLU A 479 21.20 -6.27 3.51
N GLU A 480 20.44 -6.54 4.58
CA GLU A 480 19.04 -6.96 4.50
C GLU A 480 18.15 -5.88 3.86
N LYS A 481 18.34 -4.61 4.25
CA LYS A 481 17.64 -3.46 3.63
C LYS A 481 17.91 -3.38 2.12
N ASN A 482 19.17 -3.55 1.72
CA ASN A 482 19.55 -3.55 0.29
C ASN A 482 18.99 -4.77 -0.45
N LYS A 483 18.90 -5.95 0.18
CA LYS A 483 18.20 -7.12 -0.41
C LYS A 483 16.71 -6.85 -0.61
N MET A 484 16.05 -6.20 0.35
CA MET A 484 14.65 -5.76 0.21
C MET A 484 14.51 -4.76 -0.95
N LEU A 485 15.37 -3.74 -1.00
CA LEU A 485 15.34 -2.74 -2.07
C LEU A 485 15.51 -3.37 -3.46
N ASN A 486 16.47 -4.27 -3.64
CA ASN A 486 16.65 -4.97 -4.93
C ASN A 486 15.41 -5.77 -5.35
N TYR A 487 14.74 -6.41 -4.39
CA TYR A 487 13.50 -7.14 -4.66
C TYR A 487 12.36 -6.17 -5.02
N PHE A 488 12.26 -5.05 -4.31
CA PHE A 488 11.32 -3.98 -4.62
C PHE A 488 11.51 -3.47 -6.04
N ASP A 489 12.74 -3.10 -6.41
CA ASP A 489 13.08 -2.52 -7.72
C ASP A 489 12.71 -3.44 -8.89
N SER A 490 12.91 -4.75 -8.71
CA SER A 490 12.53 -5.77 -9.71
C SER A 490 11.01 -5.87 -9.92
N ASN A 491 10.21 -5.30 -9.02
CA ASN A 491 8.75 -5.37 -9.00
C ASN A 491 8.06 -3.99 -9.13
N THR A 492 8.77 -2.88 -8.92
CA THR A 492 8.19 -1.52 -8.82
C THR A 492 7.32 -1.15 -10.02
N ASP A 493 7.73 -1.51 -11.24
CA ASP A 493 7.00 -1.18 -12.47
C ASP A 493 5.61 -1.85 -12.57
N PHE A 494 5.38 -2.94 -11.83
CA PHE A 494 4.06 -3.57 -11.70
C PHE A 494 3.19 -2.91 -10.63
N LEU A 495 3.82 -2.32 -9.61
CA LEU A 495 3.16 -1.73 -8.45
C LEU A 495 2.66 -0.31 -8.71
N ILE A 496 3.49 0.48 -9.39
CA ILE A 496 3.21 1.88 -9.69
C ILE A 496 3.84 2.26 -11.04
N LYS A 497 3.11 3.04 -11.83
CA LYS A 497 3.68 3.69 -13.01
C LYS A 497 4.23 5.03 -12.58
N LEU A 498 5.55 5.15 -12.59
CA LEU A 498 6.27 6.39 -12.36
C LEU A 498 6.94 6.82 -13.67
N GLU A 499 6.82 8.10 -14.01
CA GLU A 499 7.64 8.67 -15.07
C GLU A 499 9.14 8.67 -14.67
N ASP A 500 10.02 8.78 -15.65
CA ASP A 500 11.46 8.60 -15.43
C ASP A 500 12.05 9.59 -14.42
N ALA A 501 11.61 10.84 -14.45
CA ALA A 501 11.99 11.86 -13.46
C ALA A 501 11.37 11.58 -12.09
N GLU A 502 10.12 11.09 -12.03
CA GLU A 502 9.44 10.78 -10.77
C GLU A 502 10.12 9.61 -10.02
N LYS A 503 10.71 8.66 -10.75
CA LYS A 503 11.51 7.58 -10.16
C LYS A 503 12.68 8.12 -9.34
N VAL A 504 13.41 9.11 -9.86
CA VAL A 504 14.55 9.74 -9.15
C VAL A 504 14.08 10.35 -7.84
N TRP A 505 13.00 11.14 -7.88
CA TRP A 505 12.43 11.75 -6.67
C TRP A 505 11.85 10.72 -5.70
N PHE A 506 11.27 9.63 -6.19
CA PHE A 506 10.80 8.52 -5.35
C PHE A 506 11.95 7.93 -4.52
N TYR A 507 13.07 7.60 -5.16
CA TYR A 507 14.22 7.03 -4.46
C TYR A 507 14.93 8.04 -3.55
N SER A 508 14.94 9.32 -3.93
CA SER A 508 15.41 10.40 -3.06
C SER A 508 14.61 10.47 -1.75
N ASP A 509 13.27 10.40 -1.84
CA ASP A 509 12.40 10.37 -0.66
C ASP A 509 12.72 9.17 0.26
N VAL A 510 12.99 8.00 -0.33
CA VAL A 510 13.34 6.78 0.43
C VAL A 510 14.72 6.88 1.07
N LYS A 511 15.74 7.35 0.35
CA LYS A 511 17.11 7.48 0.87
C LYS A 511 17.24 8.53 1.95
N SER A 512 16.47 9.61 1.88
CA SER A 512 16.45 10.64 2.92
C SER A 512 16.13 10.08 4.32
N GLN A 513 15.38 8.96 4.37
CA GLN A 513 15.05 8.26 5.62
C GLN A 513 16.00 7.10 5.94
N TYR A 514 16.65 6.54 4.91
CA TYR A 514 17.60 5.44 5.04
C TYR A 514 18.86 5.67 4.18
N PRO A 515 19.81 6.49 4.65
CA PRO A 515 21.00 6.88 3.88
C PRO A 515 21.90 5.71 3.43
N ASP A 516 21.90 4.60 4.18
CA ASP A 516 22.71 3.40 3.90
C ASP A 516 22.22 2.56 2.69
N LEU A 517 21.12 2.96 2.06
CA LEU A 517 20.59 2.30 0.87
C LEU A 517 21.46 2.57 -0.36
N ARG A 518 21.81 1.49 -1.06
CA ARG A 518 22.54 1.52 -2.33
C ARG A 518 21.54 1.60 -3.46
N ILE A 519 21.25 2.83 -3.87
CA ILE A 519 20.36 3.15 -4.98
C ILE A 519 21.21 3.49 -6.20
N SER A 520 20.87 2.88 -7.33
CA SER A 520 21.61 3.01 -8.58
C SER A 520 20.60 3.07 -9.73
N LEU A 521 20.59 4.18 -10.45
CA LEU A 521 19.64 4.50 -11.52
C LEU A 521 20.39 4.70 -12.86
N PRO A 522 19.76 4.32 -13.98
CA PRO A 522 20.38 4.47 -15.30
C PRO A 522 20.38 5.93 -15.77
N ALA A 523 21.28 6.26 -16.69
CA ALA A 523 21.51 7.62 -17.17
C ALA A 523 20.24 8.33 -17.64
N TYR A 524 19.36 7.63 -18.35
CA TYR A 524 18.14 8.22 -18.90
C TYR A 524 17.22 8.79 -17.80
N ASN A 525 17.12 8.14 -16.62
CA ASN A 525 16.35 8.66 -15.48
C ASN A 525 16.95 9.98 -14.97
N ILE A 526 18.28 10.02 -14.83
CA ILE A 526 19.02 11.19 -14.37
C ILE A 526 18.84 12.36 -15.35
N ILE A 527 19.03 12.11 -16.65
CA ILE A 527 18.85 13.10 -17.71
C ILE A 527 17.42 13.65 -17.71
N LYS A 528 16.41 12.77 -17.63
CA LYS A 528 15.00 13.18 -17.55
C LYS A 528 14.70 14.02 -16.31
N CYS A 529 15.29 13.69 -15.17
CA CYS A 529 15.15 14.48 -13.95
C CYS A 529 15.75 15.89 -14.12
N LEU A 530 16.96 15.99 -14.69
CA LEU A 530 17.61 17.28 -14.99
C LEU A 530 16.74 18.17 -15.91
N GLU A 531 16.00 17.58 -16.86
CA GLU A 531 15.08 18.32 -17.73
C GLU A 531 13.90 18.97 -16.99
N THR A 532 13.57 18.49 -15.80
CA THR A 532 12.48 19.03 -14.96
C THR A 532 12.92 20.14 -14.01
N LEU A 533 14.22 20.42 -13.92
CA LEU A 533 14.75 21.40 -12.97
C LEU A 533 14.47 22.83 -13.42
N ASN A 534 13.85 23.59 -12.53
CA ASN A 534 13.62 25.02 -12.72
C ASN A 534 14.81 25.80 -12.17
N PRO A 535 15.35 26.75 -12.95
CA PRO A 535 16.37 27.65 -12.44
C PRO A 535 15.78 28.62 -11.41
N LEU A 536 16.65 29.09 -10.52
CA LEU A 536 16.38 30.17 -9.57
C LEU A 536 16.93 31.48 -10.16
N GLU A 537 16.11 32.52 -10.15
CA GLU A 537 16.55 33.89 -10.43
C GLU A 537 16.74 34.57 -9.07
N GLU A 538 18.00 34.82 -8.70
CA GLU A 538 18.37 35.31 -7.36
C GLU A 538 19.00 36.69 -7.45
N ASP A 539 18.61 37.58 -6.54
CA ASP A 539 19.28 38.87 -6.34
C ASP A 539 20.69 38.65 -5.76
N ILE A 540 21.68 39.39 -6.27
CA ILE A 540 23.08 39.25 -5.86
C ILE A 540 23.46 40.30 -4.82
N PHE A 541 24.07 39.83 -3.74
CA PHE A 541 24.48 40.63 -2.59
C PHE A 541 26.00 40.58 -2.36
N GLU A 542 26.51 41.63 -1.76
CA GLU A 542 27.89 41.69 -1.29
C GLU A 542 28.13 40.73 -0.11
N VAL A 543 29.22 39.96 -0.17
CA VAL A 543 29.55 38.89 0.80
C VAL A 543 29.69 39.38 2.25
N ASN A 544 30.19 40.61 2.46
CA ASN A 544 30.50 41.11 3.81
C ASN A 544 29.40 41.99 4.41
N THR A 545 28.65 42.71 3.57
CA THR A 545 27.70 43.74 3.99
C THR A 545 26.25 43.28 3.77
N PHE A 546 26.04 42.20 3.02
CA PHE A 546 24.73 41.73 2.55
C PHE A 546 23.89 42.86 1.96
N SER A 547 24.56 43.80 1.29
CA SER A 547 23.91 44.87 0.53
C SER A 547 23.71 44.42 -0.91
N PRO A 548 22.55 44.68 -1.54
CA PRO A 548 22.28 44.26 -2.90
C PRO A 548 23.22 44.99 -3.87
N ILE A 549 23.81 44.26 -4.81
CA ILE A 549 24.64 44.81 -5.87
C ILE A 549 23.74 45.46 -6.91
N LEU A 550 23.97 46.75 -7.19
CA LEU A 550 23.20 47.50 -8.18
C LEU A 550 23.96 47.58 -9.50
N LYS A 551 23.31 47.20 -10.60
CA LYS A 551 23.79 47.38 -11.97
C LYS A 551 22.77 48.20 -12.75
N GLU A 552 23.20 49.32 -13.31
CA GLU A 552 22.32 50.27 -14.04
C GLU A 552 21.09 50.72 -13.22
N GLY A 553 21.23 50.82 -11.90
CA GLY A 553 20.16 51.26 -10.99
C GLY A 553 19.12 50.18 -10.63
N LYS A 554 19.31 48.92 -11.04
CA LYS A 554 18.49 47.77 -10.62
C LYS A 554 19.33 46.77 -9.83
N GLN A 555 18.68 45.95 -9.01
CA GLN A 555 19.33 44.81 -8.37
C GLN A 555 19.87 43.86 -9.44
N LEU A 556 21.13 43.46 -9.29
CA LEU A 556 21.73 42.46 -10.13
C LEU A 556 21.06 41.11 -9.83
N GLN A 557 20.51 40.47 -10.86
CA GLN A 557 19.92 39.14 -10.77
C GLN A 557 20.72 38.17 -11.64
N GLU A 558 20.91 36.95 -11.15
CA GLU A 558 21.46 35.86 -11.95
C GLU A 558 20.61 34.61 -11.91
N LEU A 559 20.58 33.93 -13.06
CA LEU A 559 19.90 32.66 -13.23
C LEU A 559 20.86 31.53 -12.86
N MET A 560 20.50 30.76 -11.84
CA MET A 560 21.35 29.70 -11.30
C MET A 560 20.57 28.45 -10.93
N ILE A 561 21.27 27.33 -10.76
CA ILE A 561 20.68 26.11 -10.20
C ILE A 561 21.32 25.79 -8.86
N SER A 562 20.49 25.43 -7.88
CA SER A 562 21.00 25.02 -6.58
C SER A 562 21.68 23.67 -6.67
N LEU A 563 22.89 23.54 -6.10
CA LEU A 563 23.58 22.27 -5.96
C LEU A 563 22.74 21.27 -5.16
N SER A 564 21.96 21.73 -4.17
CA SER A 564 21.04 20.84 -3.46
C SER A 564 19.88 20.31 -4.31
N ASN A 565 19.61 20.92 -5.46
CA ASN A 565 18.61 20.42 -6.40
C ASN A 565 19.15 19.31 -7.31
N ILE A 566 20.47 19.06 -7.30
CA ILE A 566 21.12 18.01 -8.07
C ILE A 566 21.78 16.93 -7.18
N ASP A 567 21.46 16.91 -5.88
CA ASP A 567 21.92 15.88 -4.94
C ASP A 567 21.61 14.46 -5.45
N PHE A 568 20.53 14.31 -6.22
CA PHE A 568 20.12 13.04 -6.84
C PHE A 568 21.13 12.46 -7.84
N LEU A 569 22.14 13.24 -8.28
CA LEU A 569 23.24 12.72 -9.10
C LEU A 569 24.01 11.60 -8.40
N GLU A 570 23.93 11.50 -7.07
CA GLU A 570 24.48 10.37 -6.31
C GLU A 570 23.87 9.01 -6.70
N PHE A 571 22.69 8.99 -7.34
CA PHE A 571 22.07 7.76 -7.82
C PHE A 571 22.63 7.29 -9.15
N ALA A 572 23.48 8.08 -9.81
CA ALA A 572 24.03 7.73 -11.11
C ALA A 572 24.99 6.55 -11.01
N ASP A 573 24.74 5.47 -11.75
CA ASP A 573 25.74 4.42 -11.97
C ASP A 573 26.72 4.84 -13.07
N ILE A 574 27.66 5.72 -12.72
CA ILE A 574 28.55 6.34 -13.69
C ILE A 574 29.40 5.29 -14.46
N SER A 575 29.63 4.12 -13.85
CA SER A 575 30.34 3.00 -14.49
C SER A 575 29.63 2.44 -15.73
N LYS A 576 28.32 2.70 -15.89
CA LYS A 576 27.50 2.24 -17.02
C LYS A 576 27.17 3.34 -18.03
N PHE A 577 27.57 4.59 -17.77
CA PHE A 577 27.20 5.71 -18.62
C PHE A 577 28.10 5.75 -19.86
N THR A 578 27.51 5.98 -21.04
CA THR A 578 28.30 6.22 -22.25
C THR A 578 28.82 7.66 -22.28
N PRO A 579 29.81 7.97 -23.13
CA PRO A 579 30.23 9.35 -23.35
C PRO A 579 29.07 10.27 -23.74
N GLU A 580 28.12 9.80 -24.56
CA GLU A 580 26.93 10.56 -24.95
C GLU A 580 26.01 10.87 -23.76
N ASP A 581 25.81 9.91 -22.86
CA ASP A 581 25.04 10.12 -21.63
C ASP A 581 25.67 11.20 -20.76
N LYS A 582 26.99 11.11 -20.56
CA LYS A 582 27.79 12.07 -19.79
C LYS A 582 27.71 13.47 -20.40
N LEU A 583 27.91 13.60 -21.72
CA LEU A 583 27.77 14.86 -22.44
C LEU A 583 26.37 15.44 -22.30
N SER A 584 25.32 14.62 -22.37
CA SER A 584 23.94 15.07 -22.18
C SER A 584 23.73 15.69 -20.80
N ILE A 585 24.21 15.02 -19.75
CA ILE A 585 24.13 15.52 -18.37
C ILE A 585 24.86 16.86 -18.24
N LEU A 586 26.10 16.95 -18.73
CA LEU A 586 26.90 18.18 -18.70
C LEU A 586 26.18 19.32 -19.43
N GLN A 587 25.64 19.07 -20.62
CA GLN A 587 24.89 20.07 -21.39
C GLN A 587 23.66 20.58 -20.65
N LYS A 588 22.92 19.72 -19.94
CA LYS A 588 21.77 20.15 -19.13
C LYS A 588 22.21 21.02 -17.95
N LEU A 589 23.29 20.64 -17.26
CA LEU A 589 23.83 21.39 -16.13
C LEU A 589 24.41 22.74 -16.57
N MET A 590 25.14 22.78 -17.68
CA MET A 590 25.74 23.99 -18.24
C MET A 590 24.75 24.93 -18.92
N ARG A 591 23.50 24.49 -19.16
CA ARG A 591 22.42 25.39 -19.60
C ARG A 591 22.16 26.50 -18.58
N TYR A 592 22.47 26.24 -17.32
CA TYR A 592 22.37 27.21 -16.24
C TYR A 592 23.68 27.99 -16.16
N ASN A 593 23.59 29.32 -16.11
CA ASN A 593 24.75 30.20 -16.19
C ASN A 593 25.60 30.17 -14.90
N ALA A 594 25.07 29.65 -13.79
CA ALA A 594 25.72 29.59 -12.50
C ALA A 594 25.11 28.51 -11.59
N PHE A 595 25.84 28.15 -10.52
CA PHE A 595 25.37 27.30 -9.43
C PHE A 595 25.20 28.08 -8.12
N SER A 596 24.27 27.66 -7.27
CA SER A 596 24.20 28.13 -5.87
C SER A 596 24.43 27.00 -4.87
N TYR A 597 25.04 27.31 -3.72
CA TYR A 597 25.29 26.35 -2.64
C TYR A 597 24.82 26.89 -1.29
N SER A 598 24.49 25.99 -0.35
CA SER A 598 24.23 26.34 1.04
C SER A 598 25.27 25.71 1.96
N ASP A 599 25.69 26.41 3.02
CA ASP A 599 26.64 25.84 4.00
C ASP A 599 25.98 24.84 4.97
N LYS A 600 24.64 24.70 4.93
CA LYS A 600 23.85 23.89 5.86
C LYS A 600 23.76 22.41 5.48
N LYS A 601 23.96 22.07 4.20
CA LYS A 601 23.97 20.68 3.71
C LYS A 601 25.39 20.30 3.31
N GLY A 602 25.93 19.29 3.97
CA GLY A 602 27.28 18.81 3.73
C GLY A 602 27.36 17.92 2.50
N GLN A 603 28.38 18.16 1.66
CA GLN A 603 29.26 17.17 1.01
C GLN A 603 28.68 16.12 0.04
N GLU A 604 27.37 16.04 -0.15
CA GLU A 604 26.74 15.07 -1.06
C GLU A 604 26.92 15.56 -2.52
N GLY A 605 27.49 14.73 -3.39
CA GLY A 605 27.79 15.04 -4.81
C GLY A 605 29.26 15.28 -5.16
N GLU A 606 30.19 15.36 -4.19
CA GLU A 606 31.63 15.47 -4.49
C GLU A 606 32.18 14.19 -5.15
N GLU A 607 31.74 13.03 -4.66
CA GLU A 607 32.16 11.72 -5.16
C GLU A 607 31.70 11.46 -6.59
N PHE A 608 30.56 12.03 -6.98
CA PHE A 608 30.05 11.96 -8.36
C PHE A 608 31.10 12.49 -9.35
N TRP A 609 31.68 13.66 -9.11
CA TRP A 609 32.66 14.26 -10.03
C TRP A 609 33.96 13.48 -10.13
N LEU A 610 34.41 12.86 -9.04
CA LEU A 610 35.58 11.99 -9.04
C LEU A 610 35.31 10.75 -9.90
N GLN A 611 34.21 10.05 -9.62
CA GLN A 611 33.80 8.85 -10.36
C GLN A 611 33.48 9.15 -11.84
N PHE A 612 33.03 10.37 -12.15
CA PHE A 612 32.74 10.81 -13.52
C PHE A 612 33.98 10.79 -14.42
N LEU A 613 35.15 11.08 -13.84
CA LEU A 613 36.42 11.24 -14.55
C LEU A 613 37.41 10.08 -14.34
N GLU A 614 37.28 9.28 -13.27
CA GLU A 614 38.28 8.28 -12.84
C GLU A 614 38.70 7.29 -13.94
N ASN A 615 37.78 6.94 -14.86
CA ASN A 615 38.03 6.03 -15.98
C ASN A 615 37.64 6.63 -17.34
N GLU A 616 37.51 7.96 -17.44
CA GLU A 616 37.07 8.61 -18.69
C GLU A 616 38.23 8.77 -19.69
N THR A 617 37.95 8.49 -20.96
CA THR A 617 38.89 8.60 -22.08
C THR A 617 38.42 9.54 -23.19
N ASP A 618 37.14 9.90 -23.23
CA ASP A 618 36.57 10.77 -24.25
C ASP A 618 36.97 12.24 -24.01
N GLU A 619 37.64 12.83 -25.01
CA GLU A 619 38.17 14.19 -24.93
C GLU A 619 37.06 15.25 -24.79
N HIS A 620 35.90 15.03 -25.41
CA HIS A 620 34.77 15.95 -25.32
C HIS A 620 34.16 15.94 -23.91
N VAL A 621 34.02 14.76 -23.31
CA VAL A 621 33.56 14.64 -21.91
C VAL A 621 34.52 15.36 -20.98
N TRP A 622 35.83 15.16 -21.16
CA TRP A 622 36.86 15.87 -20.38
C TRP A 622 36.75 17.38 -20.53
N ARG A 623 36.64 17.89 -21.76
CA ARG A 623 36.54 19.33 -22.03
C ARG A 623 35.32 19.96 -21.36
N GLU A 624 34.14 19.38 -21.55
CA GLU A 624 32.91 19.92 -20.96
C GLU A 624 32.90 19.79 -19.43
N THR A 625 33.47 18.72 -18.86
CA THR A 625 33.58 18.56 -17.40
C THR A 625 34.54 19.59 -16.80
N LEU A 626 35.71 19.79 -17.41
CA LEU A 626 36.68 20.81 -16.95
C LEU A 626 36.09 22.21 -17.09
N LYS A 627 35.38 22.48 -18.18
CA LYS A 627 34.65 23.74 -18.36
C LYS A 627 33.63 23.96 -17.24
N LEU A 628 32.79 22.97 -16.93
CA LEU A 628 31.83 23.05 -15.83
C LEU A 628 32.52 23.31 -14.48
N LEU A 629 33.55 22.52 -14.16
CA LEU A 629 34.22 22.56 -12.85
C LEU A 629 34.97 23.87 -12.61
N PHE A 630 35.62 24.41 -13.65
CA PHE A 630 36.51 25.57 -13.52
C PHE A 630 35.85 26.88 -13.94
N THR A 631 35.02 26.88 -14.98
CA THR A 631 34.54 28.12 -15.61
C THR A 631 33.08 28.45 -15.31
N THR A 632 32.31 27.55 -14.70
CA THR A 632 30.95 27.88 -14.26
C THR A 632 30.97 28.57 -12.88
N PRO A 633 30.39 29.77 -12.75
CA PRO A 633 30.33 30.52 -11.49
C PRO A 633 29.54 29.80 -10.39
N CYS A 634 29.98 29.95 -9.13
CA CYS A 634 29.33 29.36 -7.96
C CYS A 634 29.06 30.42 -6.87
N TYR A 635 27.80 30.55 -6.47
CA TYR A 635 27.30 31.54 -5.52
C TYR A 635 26.88 30.90 -4.20
N ARG A 636 27.07 31.63 -3.09
CA ARG A 636 26.55 31.26 -1.78
C ARG A 636 25.11 31.71 -1.63
N SER A 637 24.19 30.79 -1.41
CA SER A 637 22.81 31.11 -1.05
C SER A 637 22.75 31.74 0.34
N ILE A 638 21.99 32.83 0.45
CA ILE A 638 21.69 33.58 1.67
C ILE A 638 20.17 33.76 1.80
N GLU A 639 19.69 34.31 2.92
CA GLU A 639 18.24 34.39 3.20
C GLU A 639 17.46 35.22 2.16
N ASP A 640 18.06 36.33 1.70
CA ASP A 640 17.42 37.27 0.78
C ASP A 640 17.93 37.16 -0.68
N GLY A 641 18.75 36.16 -1.02
CA GLY A 641 19.31 36.00 -2.37
C GLY A 641 20.58 35.15 -2.43
N ALA A 642 21.58 35.60 -3.19
CA ALA A 642 22.87 34.92 -3.32
C ALA A 642 24.07 35.89 -3.22
N SER A 643 25.25 35.41 -2.81
CA SER A 643 26.48 36.22 -2.71
C SER A 643 27.66 35.52 -3.39
N PHE A 644 28.52 36.29 -4.06
CA PHE A 644 29.64 35.75 -4.82
C PHE A 644 30.96 35.81 -4.05
N ASP A 645 31.52 34.66 -3.69
CA ASP A 645 32.83 34.57 -3.05
C ASP A 645 33.94 34.46 -4.09
N ILE A 646 34.69 35.56 -4.24
CA ILE A 646 35.85 35.66 -5.15
C ILE A 646 36.94 34.60 -4.89
N TYR A 647 37.03 34.06 -3.67
CA TYR A 647 38.05 33.06 -3.30
C TYR A 647 37.59 31.64 -3.61
N LYS A 648 36.29 31.44 -3.84
CA LYS A 648 35.69 30.16 -4.21
C LYS A 648 34.77 30.32 -5.41
N PRO A 649 35.30 30.76 -6.56
CA PRO A 649 34.49 31.26 -7.67
C PRO A 649 33.76 30.15 -8.45
N ASN A 650 34.22 28.91 -8.37
CA ASN A 650 33.75 27.78 -9.19
C ASN A 650 33.52 26.51 -8.37
N LEU A 651 32.96 25.48 -9.01
CA LEU A 651 32.69 24.20 -8.37
C LEU A 651 33.97 23.48 -7.91
N PHE A 652 35.06 23.53 -8.68
CA PHE A 652 36.36 22.94 -8.29
C PHE A 652 36.84 23.44 -6.93
N SER A 653 36.79 24.75 -6.70
CA SER A 653 37.23 25.40 -5.45
C SER A 653 36.36 25.04 -4.23
N ARG A 654 35.19 24.42 -4.45
CA ARG A 654 34.25 23.99 -3.42
C ARG A 654 34.40 22.52 -3.03
N ILE A 655 34.96 21.68 -3.91
CA ILE A 655 35.21 20.26 -3.63
C ILE A 655 36.23 20.17 -2.47
N LYS A 656 36.00 19.29 -1.49
CA LYS A 656 36.98 19.10 -0.39
C LYS A 656 38.12 18.18 -0.82
N ASN A 657 37.81 17.10 -1.54
CA ASN A 657 38.79 16.15 -2.08
C ASN A 657 39.50 16.65 -3.36
N ARG A 658 39.80 17.96 -3.46
CA ARG A 658 40.46 18.57 -4.63
C ARG A 658 41.76 17.88 -5.01
N SER A 659 42.54 17.45 -4.02
CA SER A 659 43.81 16.77 -4.27
C SER A 659 43.67 15.46 -5.04
N GLU A 660 42.53 14.78 -4.91
CA GLU A 660 42.23 13.55 -5.64
C GLU A 660 41.82 13.84 -7.08
N LEU A 661 40.91 14.80 -7.26
CA LEU A 661 40.52 15.31 -8.57
C LEU A 661 41.74 15.82 -9.37
N VAL A 662 42.65 16.54 -8.71
CA VAL A 662 43.90 16.99 -9.31
C VAL A 662 44.78 15.83 -9.75
N ASN A 663 44.83 14.71 -9.00
CA ASN A 663 45.56 13.52 -9.44
C ASN A 663 44.94 12.90 -10.69
N ILE A 664 43.61 12.82 -10.73
CA ILE A 664 42.87 12.30 -11.88
C ILE A 664 43.21 13.15 -13.13
N ILE A 665 43.20 14.48 -13.00
CA ILE A 665 43.59 15.39 -14.09
C ILE A 665 45.07 15.22 -14.48
N LEU A 666 45.99 15.14 -13.51
CA LEU A 666 47.43 15.03 -13.76
C LEU A 666 47.83 13.71 -14.43
N ASN A 667 47.08 12.64 -14.16
CA ASN A 667 47.33 11.30 -14.72
C ASN A 667 46.72 11.12 -16.11
N HIS A 668 45.75 11.95 -16.50
CA HIS A 668 45.16 11.89 -17.83
C HIS A 668 46.11 12.53 -18.88
N PRO A 669 46.35 11.91 -20.04
CA PRO A 669 47.37 12.37 -21.00
C PRO A 669 47.17 13.80 -21.53
N THR A 670 45.92 14.23 -21.70
CA THR A 670 45.59 15.52 -22.35
C THR A 670 44.81 16.48 -21.45
N ALA A 671 44.40 16.08 -20.24
CA ALA A 671 43.45 16.88 -19.45
C ALA A 671 44.02 18.25 -19.03
N SER A 672 45.32 18.33 -18.69
CA SER A 672 45.97 19.60 -18.37
C SER A 672 46.05 20.55 -19.57
N VAL A 673 46.20 20.01 -20.78
CA VAL A 673 46.21 20.80 -22.02
C VAL A 673 44.81 21.33 -22.30
N ILE A 674 43.79 20.47 -22.23
CA ILE A 674 42.38 20.86 -22.39
C ILE A 674 42.01 21.96 -21.38
N LEU A 675 42.38 21.81 -20.11
CA LEU A 675 42.12 22.82 -19.09
C LEU A 675 42.79 24.16 -19.41
N ALA A 676 44.02 24.14 -19.94
CA ALA A 676 44.72 25.35 -20.36
C ALA A 676 44.02 26.00 -21.58
N GLU A 677 43.61 25.22 -22.57
CA GLU A 677 42.84 25.73 -23.71
C GLU A 677 41.52 26.37 -23.25
N GLU A 678 40.78 25.72 -22.36
CA GLU A 678 39.53 26.27 -21.83
C GLU A 678 39.77 27.57 -21.08
N LEU A 679 40.80 27.68 -20.23
CA LEU A 679 41.04 28.91 -19.47
C LEU A 679 41.63 30.07 -20.28
N PHE A 680 42.38 29.80 -21.35
CA PHE A 680 43.15 30.82 -22.08
C PHE A 680 42.68 31.09 -23.52
N LEU A 681 42.09 30.10 -24.21
CA LEU A 681 41.68 30.24 -25.62
C LEU A 681 40.17 30.43 -25.81
N THR A 682 39.36 30.06 -24.83
CA THR A 682 37.91 30.28 -24.92
C THR A 682 37.50 31.61 -24.31
N ASP A 683 36.39 32.19 -24.81
CA ASP A 683 35.88 33.44 -24.25
C ASP A 683 35.19 33.17 -22.91
N GLN A 684 35.77 33.74 -21.85
CA GLN A 684 35.39 33.47 -20.47
C GLN A 684 34.34 34.48 -20.00
N PRO A 685 33.30 34.02 -19.26
CA PRO A 685 32.27 34.91 -18.78
C PRO A 685 32.86 35.95 -17.82
N THR A 686 32.36 37.19 -17.91
CA THR A 686 32.65 38.25 -16.94
C THR A 686 31.63 38.18 -15.82
N ILE A 687 32.08 37.96 -14.59
CA ILE A 687 31.19 37.83 -13.44
C ILE A 687 30.62 39.18 -13.08
N ALA A 688 29.30 39.34 -13.19
CA ALA A 688 28.66 40.64 -13.03
C ALA A 688 28.83 41.21 -11.61
N ALA A 689 28.93 40.34 -10.59
CA ALA A 689 29.09 40.71 -9.19
C ALA A 689 30.41 41.44 -8.88
N CYS A 690 31.49 41.16 -9.62
CA CYS A 690 32.81 41.76 -9.36
C CYS A 690 33.49 42.38 -10.60
N ASN A 691 32.87 42.24 -11.78
CA ASN A 691 33.37 42.71 -13.07
C ASN A 691 34.78 42.19 -13.41
N VAL A 692 35.03 40.90 -13.12
CA VAL A 692 36.29 40.19 -13.42
C VAL A 692 35.98 38.98 -14.28
N LYS A 693 36.87 38.64 -15.23
CA LYS A 693 36.73 37.43 -16.05
C LYS A 693 36.93 36.17 -15.20
N MET A 694 36.18 35.12 -15.54
CA MET A 694 36.18 33.89 -14.75
C MET A 694 37.56 33.24 -14.65
N ASN A 695 38.29 33.10 -15.76
CA ASN A 695 39.65 32.54 -15.74
C ASN A 695 40.62 33.28 -14.81
N GLU A 696 40.53 34.61 -14.70
CA GLU A 696 41.32 35.39 -13.74
C GLU A 696 40.98 34.96 -12.30
N LEU A 697 39.69 34.81 -11.97
CA LEU A 697 39.25 34.35 -10.65
C LEU A 697 39.71 32.92 -10.35
N VAL A 698 39.63 32.00 -11.32
CA VAL A 698 40.12 30.63 -11.19
C VAL A 698 41.61 30.61 -10.89
N LEU A 699 42.41 31.32 -11.69
CA LEU A 699 43.85 31.39 -11.51
C LEU A 699 44.21 32.03 -10.16
N ASN A 700 43.51 33.09 -9.75
CA ASN A 700 43.71 33.69 -8.43
C ASN A 700 43.43 32.70 -7.30
N SER A 701 42.42 31.84 -7.44
CA SER A 701 42.14 30.78 -6.46
C SER A 701 43.26 29.74 -6.39
N PHE A 702 43.88 29.39 -7.53
CA PHE A 702 45.03 28.49 -7.62
C PHE A 702 46.32 29.10 -7.08
N PHE A 703 46.51 30.40 -7.28
CA PHE A 703 47.69 31.15 -6.86
C PHE A 703 47.56 31.80 -5.48
N SER A 704 46.47 31.51 -4.74
CA SER A 704 46.23 32.06 -3.41
C SER A 704 47.37 31.70 -2.45
N MET A 705 47.90 32.71 -1.75
CA MET A 705 49.05 32.58 -0.83
C MET A 705 48.69 33.01 0.59
N GLU A 706 49.36 32.40 1.58
CA GLU A 706 49.22 32.71 3.00
C GLU A 706 49.64 34.18 3.28
N GLY A 707 48.77 34.96 3.94
CA GLY A 707 49.11 36.35 4.29
C GLY A 707 47.95 37.15 4.91
N THR A 708 48.31 38.22 5.63
CA THR A 708 47.37 39.16 6.26
C THR A 708 46.60 39.97 5.21
N THR A 709 45.34 40.28 5.51
CA THR A 709 44.35 41.00 4.70
C THR A 709 44.88 42.33 4.14
N ASP A 710 45.56 42.29 3.00
CA ASP A 710 45.91 43.49 2.24
C ASP A 710 44.91 43.60 1.06
N THR A 711 44.01 44.57 1.14
CA THR A 711 42.85 44.77 0.24
C THR A 711 43.22 45.46 -1.08
N SER A 712 44.48 45.36 -1.52
CA SER A 712 44.94 46.02 -2.75
C SER A 712 44.46 45.29 -4.02
N ARG A 713 44.39 46.04 -5.14
CA ARG A 713 44.02 45.57 -6.50
C ARG A 713 45.09 44.66 -7.11
N SER A 714 45.43 43.60 -6.40
CA SER A 714 46.46 42.63 -6.74
C SER A 714 45.83 41.41 -7.42
N PHE A 715 46.52 40.83 -8.41
CA PHE A 715 46.14 39.57 -9.04
C PHE A 715 46.23 38.43 -8.01
N PHE A 716 47.30 38.38 -7.21
CA PHE A 716 47.45 37.41 -6.11
C PHE A 716 46.75 37.84 -4.82
N ARG A 717 45.43 37.72 -4.78
CA ARG A 717 44.66 38.04 -3.57
C ARG A 717 45.03 37.11 -2.42
N HIS A 718 45.30 37.69 -1.26
CA HIS A 718 45.50 36.92 -0.02
C HIS A 718 44.22 36.22 0.38
N SER A 719 44.27 34.89 0.52
CA SER A 719 43.20 34.08 1.09
C SER A 719 43.62 33.61 2.48
N PRO A 720 42.87 33.94 3.55
CA PRO A 720 43.18 33.46 4.89
C PRO A 720 42.84 31.97 5.11
N VAL A 721 42.31 31.27 4.10
CA VAL A 721 41.64 29.96 4.28
C VAL A 721 42.16 28.85 3.35
N MET A 722 42.97 29.15 2.32
CA MET A 722 43.39 28.14 1.34
C MET A 722 44.89 28.18 1.05
N GLN A 723 45.56 27.04 1.24
CA GLN A 723 46.93 26.78 0.80
C GLN A 723 46.89 25.85 -0.41
N THR A 724 47.52 26.26 -1.52
CA THR A 724 47.69 25.42 -2.71
C THR A 724 48.63 24.25 -2.40
N SER A 725 48.13 23.03 -2.58
CA SER A 725 48.88 21.79 -2.38
C SER A 725 49.99 21.62 -3.42
N SER A 726 51.01 20.81 -3.12
CA SER A 726 52.10 20.52 -4.07
C SER A 726 51.63 19.94 -5.41
N LYS A 727 50.54 19.16 -5.38
CA LYS A 727 49.91 18.57 -6.58
C LYS A 727 49.16 19.61 -7.41
N GLU A 728 48.49 20.56 -6.76
CA GLU A 728 47.87 21.69 -7.48
C GLU A 728 48.95 22.57 -8.14
N LYS A 729 50.09 22.78 -7.48
CA LYS A 729 51.26 23.45 -8.07
C LYS A 729 51.82 22.70 -9.29
N GLU A 730 51.86 21.37 -9.23
CA GLU A 730 52.24 20.53 -10.38
C GLU A 730 51.25 20.65 -11.54
N LEU A 731 49.94 20.65 -11.26
CA LEU A 731 48.90 20.84 -12.29
C LEU A 731 49.03 22.19 -12.98
N ILE A 732 49.22 23.26 -12.22
CA ILE A 732 49.52 24.59 -12.73
C ILE A 732 50.76 24.53 -13.63
N GLY A 733 51.83 23.89 -13.18
CA GLY A 733 53.05 23.68 -13.97
C GLY A 733 52.78 23.01 -15.32
N LYS A 734 52.01 21.92 -15.33
CA LYS A 734 51.62 21.22 -16.57
C LYS A 734 50.73 22.08 -17.48
N MET A 735 49.74 22.78 -16.93
CA MET A 735 48.87 23.68 -17.71
C MET A 735 49.66 24.80 -18.38
N LEU A 736 50.63 25.38 -17.65
CA LEU A 736 51.48 26.44 -18.15
C LEU A 736 52.57 25.94 -19.10
N SER A 737 52.82 24.63 -19.16
CA SER A 737 53.79 23.98 -20.07
C SER A 737 53.23 23.73 -21.48
N ALA A 738 52.06 24.28 -21.82
CA ALA A 738 51.48 24.12 -23.14
C ALA A 738 52.39 24.66 -24.27
N GLU A 739 52.36 23.98 -25.41
CA GLU A 739 53.21 24.28 -26.57
C GLU A 739 52.44 25.04 -27.67
N GLY A 740 53.17 25.64 -28.62
CA GLY A 740 52.60 26.27 -29.82
C GLY A 740 51.89 27.60 -29.54
N ALA A 741 50.72 27.81 -30.16
CA ALA A 741 49.99 29.08 -30.05
C ALA A 741 49.52 29.40 -28.63
N LEU A 742 49.22 28.37 -27.83
CA LEU A 742 48.78 28.50 -26.44
C LEU A 742 49.90 29.07 -25.55
N GLN A 743 51.16 28.75 -25.83
CA GLN A 743 52.32 29.29 -25.12
C GLN A 743 52.36 30.82 -25.17
N SER A 744 52.17 31.39 -26.37
CA SER A 744 52.19 32.85 -26.58
C SER A 744 51.02 33.55 -25.87
N VAL A 745 49.84 32.91 -25.84
CA VAL A 745 48.65 33.45 -25.15
C VAL A 745 48.85 33.45 -23.63
N ILE A 746 49.38 32.35 -23.07
CA ILE A 746 49.70 32.24 -21.64
C ILE A 746 50.75 33.28 -21.26
N GLN A 747 51.81 33.42 -22.05
CA GLN A 747 52.86 34.40 -21.78
C GLN A 747 52.31 35.82 -21.80
N HIS A 748 51.53 36.19 -22.82
CA HIS A 748 50.92 37.52 -22.91
C HIS A 748 49.95 37.81 -21.75
N PHE A 749 49.15 36.80 -21.35
CA PHE A 749 48.26 36.93 -20.21
C PHE A 749 49.04 37.16 -18.91
N LEU A 750 50.11 36.39 -18.67
CA LEU A 750 50.97 36.57 -17.49
C LEU A 750 51.72 37.90 -17.53
N GLU A 751 52.17 38.37 -18.70
CA GLU A 751 52.75 39.71 -18.90
C GLU A 751 51.76 40.80 -18.47
N GLU A 752 50.53 40.76 -19.00
CA GLU A 752 49.49 41.75 -18.69
C GLU A 752 49.22 41.83 -17.17
N LYS A 753 49.13 40.67 -16.50
CA LYS A 753 48.74 40.59 -15.10
C LYS A 753 49.88 40.76 -14.10
N LEU A 754 51.10 40.32 -14.43
CA LEU A 754 52.23 40.27 -13.49
C LEU A 754 53.31 41.33 -13.74
N ALA A 755 53.47 41.84 -14.97
CA ALA A 755 54.56 42.77 -15.28
C ALA A 755 54.42 44.14 -14.59
N ASN A 756 53.20 44.49 -14.14
CA ASN A 756 52.90 45.80 -13.57
C ASN A 756 53.07 45.86 -12.03
N ASP A 757 53.33 44.75 -11.33
CA ASP A 757 53.66 44.74 -9.88
C ASP A 757 54.87 43.84 -9.55
N PRO A 758 56.07 44.43 -9.34
CA PRO A 758 57.29 43.68 -9.00
C PRO A 758 57.18 42.81 -7.74
N ARG A 759 56.27 43.11 -6.81
CA ARG A 759 56.05 42.30 -5.60
C ARG A 759 55.28 41.02 -5.93
N GLU A 760 54.33 41.09 -6.86
CA GLU A 760 53.56 39.94 -7.35
C GLU A 760 54.45 39.00 -8.15
N MET A 761 55.27 39.55 -9.05
CA MET A 761 56.24 38.76 -9.83
C MET A 761 57.23 38.00 -8.92
N ARG A 762 57.73 38.65 -7.86
CA ARG A 762 58.62 38.01 -6.88
C ARG A 762 57.92 36.87 -6.15
N ARG A 763 56.70 37.09 -5.67
CA ARG A 763 55.90 36.09 -4.93
C ARG A 763 55.53 34.89 -5.80
N PHE A 764 55.14 35.14 -7.05
CA PHE A 764 54.87 34.09 -8.04
C PHE A 764 56.10 33.19 -8.24
N LYS A 765 57.28 33.80 -8.40
CA LYS A 765 58.55 33.08 -8.53
C LYS A 765 58.86 32.26 -7.28
N GLU A 766 58.76 32.83 -6.08
CA GLU A 766 59.05 32.13 -4.82
C GLU A 766 58.19 30.88 -4.62
N ASN A 767 56.93 30.90 -5.07
CA ASN A 767 55.98 29.83 -4.79
C ASN A 767 55.79 28.80 -5.91
N PHE A 768 56.09 29.17 -7.16
CA PHE A 768 55.81 28.36 -8.35
C PHE A 768 57.03 28.10 -9.25
N ALA A 769 58.18 28.78 -9.05
CA ALA A 769 59.32 28.66 -9.96
C ALA A 769 59.78 27.22 -10.22
N GLU A 770 59.70 26.33 -9.23
CA GLU A 770 60.12 24.93 -9.41
C GLU A 770 59.23 24.16 -10.39
N TYR A 771 57.95 24.54 -10.48
CA TYR A 771 56.92 23.87 -11.27
C TYR A 771 56.75 24.44 -12.69
N LEU A 772 57.33 25.61 -12.97
CA LEU A 772 57.17 26.29 -14.26
C LEU A 772 58.03 25.64 -15.38
N PRO A 773 57.56 25.67 -16.64
CA PRO A 773 58.37 25.30 -17.79
C PRO A 773 59.52 26.27 -18.03
N GLN A 774 60.55 25.82 -18.74
CA GLN A 774 61.77 26.60 -18.95
C GLN A 774 61.52 27.95 -19.65
N HIS A 775 60.56 28.01 -20.58
CA HIS A 775 60.25 29.25 -21.29
C HIS A 775 59.66 30.32 -20.35
N LEU A 776 58.78 29.95 -19.40
CA LEU A 776 58.26 30.88 -18.39
C LEU A 776 59.30 31.21 -17.32
N LYS A 777 60.18 30.26 -16.96
CA LYS A 777 61.34 30.54 -16.09
C LYS A 777 62.24 31.63 -16.69
N ASN A 778 62.51 31.53 -18.00
CA ASN A 778 63.30 32.51 -18.75
C ASN A 778 62.60 33.87 -18.80
N PHE A 779 61.30 33.90 -19.15
CA PHE A 779 60.45 35.10 -19.15
C PHE A 779 60.51 35.85 -17.79
N ILE A 780 60.29 35.15 -16.68
CA ILE A 780 60.33 35.74 -15.32
C ILE A 780 61.74 36.22 -14.93
N SER A 781 62.80 35.64 -15.52
CA SER A 781 64.18 36.09 -15.30
C SER A 781 64.60 37.27 -16.18
N GLU A 782 64.06 37.42 -17.39
CA GLU A 782 64.37 38.51 -18.34
C GLU A 782 63.74 39.84 -17.92
N GLU A 783 62.55 39.83 -17.33
CA GLU A 783 61.89 41.02 -16.75
C GLU A 783 62.68 41.68 -15.59
N ASN A 784 63.68 40.99 -15.01
CA ASN A 784 64.60 41.59 -14.03
C ASN A 784 65.69 42.47 -14.66
N ILE A 785 65.81 42.52 -16.00
CA ILE A 785 66.94 43.17 -16.69
C ILE A 785 66.61 44.59 -17.21
N SER A 786 65.36 45.08 -17.08
CA SER A 786 65.01 46.46 -17.47
C SER A 786 64.76 47.38 -16.26
N PRO A 787 65.80 48.00 -15.68
CA PRO A 787 65.60 49.22 -14.92
C PRO A 787 65.31 50.36 -15.89
N SER A 788 64.16 51.01 -15.67
CA SER A 788 63.80 52.37 -16.13
C SER A 788 64.95 53.16 -16.79
N SER A 789 64.94 53.26 -18.12
CA SER A 789 65.59 54.36 -18.82
C SER A 789 64.66 55.58 -18.77
N GLN A 790 64.97 56.53 -17.88
CA GLN A 790 64.46 57.90 -17.92
C GLN A 790 64.99 58.60 -19.19
N VAL A 791 64.09 59.12 -20.02
CA VAL A 791 63.91 60.57 -20.30
C VAL A 791 62.42 60.81 -20.55
#